data_AF-A0A1D7XU84-F1
#
_entry.id   AF-A0A1D7XU84-F1
#
_cell.length_a   1.000
_cell.length_b   1.000
_cell.length_c   1.000
_cell.angle_alpha   90.00
_cell.angle_beta   90.00
_cell.angle_gamma   90.00
#
_symmetry.space_group_name_H-M   'P 1'
#
loop_
_entity.id
_entity.type
_entity.pdbx_description
1 polymer ?
#
loop_
_entity_poly.entity_id
_entity_poly.type
_entity_poly.pdbx_seq_one_letter_code
_entity_poly.pdbx_strand_id
1 'polypeptide(L)'
;MKHIFSYLLLLFSFLSVYAQLGFCNGNSGAPIFVEDFGAGPGSVPLPNGTTTYLYSTGFPNDSFYTVRNSTFGNPYDWQEIEDHTPNDSNGRFLIVNADFTAGEFYKTTVTGLCEFTTYEFSAWLLNLLKVPGFCVDLGIEIPINVKFQIWDSNETTLIASGDTGDIYATAAPTWGEFGLVFQTLENQQSVVLKMLNNGGGGCGNDLVIDDIEFKTCGDNVVVTDELDNTSLTICNSETPYATTLTSTPDFAVFTSHFYQWQESSDGVTWQDIDGETNQNINLNVTSGGFYRTKVSEFEDNLSNEQCILLSDLYQISINPNPPAPNNNGDVSFDCSLNEAILSVTSNSNTSVNWYDAASNGQLLQANSLTYTANAVGTYYAETIDNITGCVSTSRTAVITETYTTAPTAETPQTFCGSVLLQELQTNGENIKFYTDQSGGTLLDETTEISDDTTVYITQTIDDCESQDLVAVEIIIENPTIYTDNFEILYCLDSTPIVNLFDASNEFLSDDFIGFFNSLQEAETVNNEIVNPNTFMISSEEQMIYARIEEGLCYEIYPILLVSENCTLVIPQAISPNNDGFNDVFDIQNLYDVHFNHTLKIYNRYGLCIFEGTNDKKWAGQSDEGKLVPVGTYFYVLTLNNEDNEVFTGWVYCNY
;
A
#
# COMPACT_ATOMS: atom_id res chain seq x y z
N MET A 1 -9.66 0.36 105.76
CA MET A 1 -9.27 1.72 106.19
C MET A 1 -7.75 1.83 106.17
N LYS A 2 -7.18 2.34 105.07
CA LYS A 2 -6.03 3.27 104.99
C LYS A 2 -5.45 3.19 103.58
N HIS A 3 -5.67 4.29 102.85
CA HIS A 3 -5.14 4.60 101.53
C HIS A 3 -3.64 4.86 101.61
N ILE A 4 -2.88 4.40 100.63
CA ILE A 4 -1.58 4.97 100.28
C ILE A 4 -1.61 5.22 98.77
N PHE A 5 -1.86 6.48 98.42
CA PHE A 5 -1.67 7.04 97.09
C PHE A 5 -0.16 7.15 96.85
N SER A 6 0.36 6.47 95.83
CA SER A 6 1.73 6.69 95.34
C SER A 6 1.65 7.69 94.20
N TYR A 7 2.08 8.93 94.46
CA TYR A 7 2.25 9.95 93.42
C TYR A 7 3.51 9.61 92.62
N LEU A 8 3.34 9.25 91.35
CA LEU A 8 4.42 9.15 90.38
C LEU A 8 4.73 10.57 89.89
N LEU A 9 5.78 11.17 90.44
CA LEU A 9 6.32 12.45 89.99
C LEU A 9 7.04 12.21 88.64
N LEU A 10 6.37 12.52 87.52
CA LEU A 10 6.99 12.58 86.20
C LEU A 10 7.92 13.80 86.17
N LEU A 11 9.22 13.58 86.36
CA LEU A 11 10.23 14.55 85.98
C LEU A 11 10.21 14.68 84.45
N PHE A 12 9.61 15.75 83.94
CA PHE A 12 9.90 16.22 82.60
C PHE A 12 11.31 16.81 82.63
N SER A 13 12.30 16.01 82.24
CA SER A 13 13.58 16.55 81.78
C SER A 13 13.31 17.29 80.46
N PHE A 14 13.22 18.62 80.52
CA PHE A 14 13.43 19.44 79.33
C PHE A 14 14.88 19.23 78.90
N LEU A 15 15.11 18.25 78.03
CA LEU A 15 16.28 18.24 77.17
C LEU A 15 16.05 19.38 76.18
N SER A 16 16.71 20.51 76.41
CA SER A 16 16.91 21.51 75.35
C SER A 16 17.67 20.80 74.23
N VAL A 17 16.95 20.39 73.19
CA VAL A 17 17.56 20.00 71.93
C VAL A 17 18.12 21.29 71.37
N TYR A 18 19.42 21.54 71.58
CA TYR A 18 20.10 22.57 70.80
C TYR A 18 20.00 22.11 69.35
N ALA A 19 19.38 22.93 68.49
CA ALA A 19 19.34 22.64 67.07
C ALA A 19 20.79 22.53 66.58
N GLN A 20 21.17 21.31 66.19
CA GLN A 20 22.43 21.09 65.51
C GLN A 20 22.28 21.65 64.09
N LEU A 21 23.37 22.17 63.52
CA LEU A 21 23.38 22.61 62.13
C LEU A 21 22.86 21.51 61.21
N GLY A 22 22.15 21.93 60.17
CA GLY A 22 21.49 21.04 59.24
C GLY A 22 21.03 21.81 58.02
N PHE A 23 21.13 21.16 56.87
CA PHE A 23 20.67 21.70 55.59
C PHE A 23 19.23 21.24 55.32
N CYS A 24 18.60 21.86 54.33
CA CYS A 24 17.33 21.46 53.79
C CYS A 24 17.38 19.99 53.35
N ASN A 25 16.43 19.18 53.81
CA ASN A 25 16.33 17.77 53.40
C ASN A 25 15.47 17.59 52.13
N GLY A 26 14.91 18.67 51.58
CA GLY A 26 14.09 18.67 50.38
C GLY A 26 14.69 19.52 49.26
N ASN A 27 13.84 20.21 48.50
CA ASN A 27 14.24 21.06 47.39
C ASN A 27 14.54 22.50 47.87
N SER A 28 15.70 23.01 47.48
CA SER A 28 16.09 24.40 47.73
C SER A 28 15.92 25.25 46.47
N GLY A 29 15.20 26.36 46.59
CA GLY A 29 15.00 27.32 45.51
C GLY A 29 16.25 28.18 45.25
N ALA A 30 16.15 29.10 44.29
CA ALA A 30 17.17 30.12 44.09
C ALA A 30 17.35 30.97 45.36
N PRO A 31 18.57 31.46 45.66
CA PRO A 31 18.79 32.28 46.84
C PRO A 31 18.02 33.60 46.73
N ILE A 32 17.25 33.91 47.77
CA ILE A 32 16.56 35.19 47.93
C ILE A 32 17.54 36.28 48.38
N PHE A 33 18.56 35.89 49.14
CA PHE A 33 19.63 36.77 49.62
C PHE A 33 20.98 36.11 49.37
N VAL A 34 21.94 36.92 48.89
CA VAL A 34 23.34 36.55 48.69
C VAL A 34 24.20 37.71 49.19
N GLU A 35 25.22 37.40 49.98
CA GLU A 35 26.30 38.32 50.34
C GLU A 35 27.63 37.60 50.13
N ASP A 36 28.30 37.98 49.04
CA ASP A 36 29.62 37.53 48.58
C ASP A 36 30.71 38.57 48.90
N PHE A 37 30.38 39.62 49.67
CA PHE A 37 31.24 40.76 50.02
C PHE A 37 31.85 41.53 48.81
N GLY A 38 31.41 41.21 47.60
CA GLY A 38 31.75 41.81 46.31
C GLY A 38 33.21 41.71 45.88
N ALA A 39 33.50 42.10 44.65
CA ALA A 39 34.85 42.04 44.10
C ALA A 39 35.65 43.36 44.18
N GLY A 40 36.98 43.25 44.18
CA GLY A 40 37.88 44.35 43.84
C GLY A 40 39.18 44.41 44.66
N PRO A 41 40.14 45.26 44.26
CA PRO A 41 41.42 45.35 44.93
C PRO A 41 41.29 46.01 46.32
N GLY A 42 42.17 45.61 47.23
CA GLY A 42 42.35 46.23 48.54
C GLY A 42 41.24 45.91 49.55
N SER A 43 41.35 46.55 50.71
CA SER A 43 40.39 46.39 51.82
C SER A 43 39.25 47.40 51.74
N VAL A 44 38.03 46.95 52.06
CA VAL A 44 36.85 47.80 52.25
C VAL A 44 36.20 47.57 53.62
N PRO A 45 35.57 48.58 54.23
CA PRO A 45 34.81 48.41 55.46
C PRO A 45 33.44 47.79 55.17
N LEU A 46 32.89 47.05 56.16
CA LEU A 46 31.50 46.62 56.15
C LEU A 46 30.56 47.83 56.34
N PRO A 47 29.28 47.73 55.94
CA PRO A 47 28.28 48.75 56.22
C PRO A 47 28.18 49.09 57.72
N ASN A 48 27.80 50.33 58.03
CA ASN A 48 27.68 50.77 59.41
C ASN A 48 26.59 49.98 60.15
N GLY A 49 26.94 49.40 61.30
CA GLY A 49 26.03 48.57 62.11
C GLY A 49 26.13 47.06 61.84
N THR A 50 26.94 46.63 60.87
CA THR A 50 27.16 45.21 60.56
C THR A 50 28.07 44.51 61.57
N THR A 51 28.91 45.25 62.29
CA THR A 51 29.80 44.67 63.31
C THR A 51 30.18 45.70 64.37
N THR A 52 30.53 45.22 65.57
CA THR A 52 31.16 46.01 66.62
C THR A 52 32.69 46.00 66.55
N TYR A 53 33.26 45.20 65.63
CA TYR A 53 34.71 45.07 65.44
C TYR A 53 35.28 46.29 64.71
N LEU A 54 36.55 46.56 64.92
CA LEU A 54 37.24 47.71 64.32
C LEU A 54 37.77 47.36 62.92
N TYR A 55 37.48 48.20 61.94
CA TYR A 55 37.98 48.01 60.58
C TYR A 55 39.49 48.25 60.49
N SER A 56 40.21 47.35 59.81
CA SER A 56 41.63 47.49 59.48
C SER A 56 41.89 47.40 57.98
N THR A 57 42.74 48.30 57.47
CA THR A 57 43.31 48.19 56.11
C THR A 57 44.60 47.37 56.06
N GLY A 58 45.18 47.07 57.23
CA GLY A 58 46.37 46.25 57.41
C GLY A 58 46.03 44.95 58.15
N PHE A 59 47.05 44.21 58.56
CA PHE A 59 46.85 42.98 59.35
C PHE A 59 45.96 43.27 60.57
N PRO A 60 44.79 42.61 60.72
CA PRO A 60 43.85 42.89 61.80
C PRO A 60 44.39 42.33 63.13
N ASN A 61 44.33 43.15 64.19
CA ASN A 61 44.55 42.67 65.56
C ASN A 61 43.25 42.05 66.10
N ASP A 62 43.31 41.45 67.29
CA ASP A 62 42.13 40.92 67.96
C ASP A 62 41.06 42.01 68.11
N SER A 63 39.80 41.65 67.85
CA SER A 63 38.66 42.59 67.72
C SER A 63 38.66 43.46 66.45
N PHE A 64 39.45 43.11 65.43
CA PHE A 64 39.43 43.80 64.13
C PHE A 64 38.96 42.87 63.00
N TYR A 65 38.46 43.49 61.93
CA TYR A 65 38.07 42.81 60.71
C TYR A 65 38.59 43.54 59.46
N THR A 66 38.55 42.86 58.32
CA THR A 66 38.73 43.48 57.00
C THR A 66 37.94 42.70 55.96
N VAL A 67 37.47 43.35 54.89
CA VAL A 67 36.88 42.67 53.72
C VAL A 67 37.81 42.89 52.54
N ARG A 68 38.34 41.81 51.96
CA ARG A 68 39.34 41.90 50.89
C ARG A 68 39.52 40.59 50.11
N ASN A 69 40.21 40.67 48.98
CA ASN A 69 40.36 39.60 47.98
C ASN A 69 41.59 38.68 48.14
N SER A 70 42.22 38.72 49.31
CA SER A 70 43.41 37.92 49.62
C SER A 70 43.70 38.04 51.11
N THR A 71 44.30 37.03 51.72
CA THR A 71 44.75 37.17 53.12
C THR A 71 46.02 38.01 53.22
N PHE A 72 46.41 38.32 54.46
CA PHE A 72 47.73 38.86 54.74
C PHE A 72 48.71 37.69 54.90
N GLY A 73 49.80 37.67 54.14
CA GLY A 73 50.92 36.78 54.44
C GLY A 73 51.43 37.07 55.86
N ASN A 74 51.31 36.10 56.76
CA ASN A 74 51.45 36.29 58.22
C ASN A 74 52.81 35.80 58.77
N PRO A 75 53.45 36.52 59.73
CA PRO A 75 54.49 35.99 60.63
C PRO A 75 54.04 34.98 61.71
N TYR A 76 52.74 34.71 61.89
CA TYR A 76 52.11 33.77 62.84
C TYR A 76 51.26 32.68 62.16
N ASP A 77 51.56 32.38 60.89
CA ASP A 77 51.04 31.19 60.20
C ASP A 77 49.56 31.19 59.80
N TRP A 78 49.02 32.34 59.35
CA TRP A 78 47.79 32.35 58.55
C TRP A 78 47.99 31.74 57.16
N GLN A 79 46.94 31.10 56.66
CA GLN A 79 46.87 30.53 55.32
C GLN A 79 46.70 31.62 54.25
N GLU A 80 47.36 31.43 53.11
CA GLU A 80 47.07 32.17 51.88
C GLU A 80 45.86 31.50 51.21
N ILE A 81 44.76 32.24 51.08
CA ILE A 81 43.52 31.72 50.51
C ILE A 81 43.04 32.61 49.36
N GLU A 82 42.26 31.99 48.50
CA GLU A 82 41.46 32.65 47.47
C GLU A 82 40.00 32.68 47.92
N ASP A 83 39.26 33.59 47.29
CA ASP A 83 37.82 33.73 47.41
C ASP A 83 37.07 32.43 47.11
N HIS A 84 35.96 32.18 47.80
CA HIS A 84 35.18 30.97 47.57
C HIS A 84 34.23 31.11 46.37
N THR A 85 33.73 32.32 46.11
CA THR A 85 32.72 32.60 45.09
C THR A 85 33.17 32.13 43.70
N PRO A 86 32.47 31.15 43.08
CA PRO A 86 32.87 30.61 41.78
C PRO A 86 32.86 31.66 40.68
N ASN A 87 33.95 31.71 39.90
CA ASN A 87 34.15 32.66 38.80
C ASN A 87 34.23 34.15 39.22
N ASP A 88 34.51 34.45 40.48
CA ASP A 88 34.72 35.84 40.92
C ASP A 88 36.19 36.29 40.83
N SER A 89 36.48 37.12 39.83
CA SER A 89 37.83 37.66 39.63
C SER A 89 38.12 38.81 40.61
N ASN A 90 38.97 38.55 41.61
CA ASN A 90 39.19 39.43 42.77
C ASN A 90 37.99 39.50 43.71
N GLY A 91 37.22 38.41 43.84
CA GLY A 91 36.21 38.27 44.89
C GLY A 91 36.81 38.51 46.27
N ARG A 92 36.01 39.07 47.17
CA ARG A 92 36.42 39.39 48.53
C ARG A 92 35.66 38.52 49.50
N PHE A 93 36.31 38.25 50.62
CA PHE A 93 35.70 37.60 51.76
C PHE A 93 35.92 38.42 53.02
N LEU A 94 35.11 38.17 54.04
CA LEU A 94 35.25 38.81 55.35
C LEU A 94 36.29 38.07 56.19
N ILE A 95 37.38 38.75 56.55
CA ILE A 95 38.39 38.30 57.50
C ILE A 95 38.06 38.86 58.88
N VAL A 96 37.98 37.99 59.89
CA VAL A 96 37.74 38.35 61.29
C VAL A 96 38.85 37.81 62.17
N ASN A 97 39.60 38.69 62.84
CA ASN A 97 40.45 38.31 63.96
C ASN A 97 39.61 38.45 65.24
N ALA A 98 39.06 37.32 65.69
CA ALA A 98 38.04 37.27 66.73
C ALA A 98 38.61 37.62 68.12
N ASP A 99 37.85 38.40 68.91
CA ASP A 99 38.23 38.83 70.27
C ASP A 99 38.48 37.62 71.21
N PHE A 100 39.28 37.84 72.24
CA PHE A 100 39.50 36.92 73.37
C PHE A 100 38.19 36.48 74.03
N THR A 101 37.21 37.39 74.08
CA THR A 101 35.89 37.12 74.65
C THR A 101 34.92 36.75 73.54
N ALA A 102 34.21 35.63 73.72
CA ALA A 102 33.11 35.22 72.85
C ALA A 102 32.08 36.35 72.68
N GLY A 103 31.62 36.60 71.46
CA GLY A 103 30.76 37.73 71.15
C GLY A 103 30.38 37.87 69.68
N GLU A 104 29.40 38.73 69.42
CA GLU A 104 28.93 39.07 68.07
C GLU A 104 30.03 39.77 67.27
N PHE A 105 30.35 39.25 66.08
CA PHE A 105 31.31 39.88 65.18
C PHE A 105 30.68 40.23 63.82
N TYR A 106 29.50 39.71 63.50
CA TYR A 106 28.79 40.05 62.27
C TYR A 106 27.27 40.01 62.49
N LYS A 107 26.58 40.96 61.87
CA LYS A 107 25.13 41.12 61.91
C LYS A 107 24.63 41.71 60.60
N THR A 108 23.58 41.12 60.03
CA THR A 108 22.90 41.70 58.87
C THR A 108 21.40 41.50 58.95
N THR A 109 20.62 42.38 58.31
CA THR A 109 19.18 42.24 58.16
C THR A 109 18.89 41.68 56.78
N VAL A 110 18.22 40.54 56.74
CA VAL A 110 17.79 39.88 55.51
C VAL A 110 16.33 40.22 55.28
N THR A 111 16.04 40.88 54.16
CA THR A 111 14.69 41.37 53.80
C THR A 111 14.17 40.67 52.55
N GLY A 112 12.86 40.73 52.33
CA GLY A 112 12.25 40.10 51.15
C GLY A 112 11.90 38.63 51.37
N LEU A 113 11.92 38.18 52.62
CA LEU A 113 11.42 36.86 53.00
C LEU A 113 9.89 36.85 52.96
N CYS A 114 9.35 35.65 52.90
CA CYS A 114 7.92 35.36 52.88
C CYS A 114 7.51 34.89 54.27
N GLU A 115 6.28 35.15 54.68
CA GLU A 115 5.75 34.61 55.94
C GLU A 115 5.43 33.11 55.80
N PHE A 116 5.39 32.39 56.92
CA PHE A 116 5.12 30.95 56.97
C PHE A 116 5.90 30.15 55.93
N THR A 117 7.17 30.52 55.72
CA THR A 117 8.03 29.92 54.71
C THR A 117 9.28 29.40 55.37
N THR A 118 9.60 28.15 55.04
CA THR A 118 10.81 27.50 55.52
C THR A 118 12.00 27.91 54.65
N TYR A 119 13.10 28.29 55.29
CA TYR A 119 14.33 28.78 54.69
C TYR A 119 15.53 28.00 55.18
N GLU A 120 16.47 27.78 54.29
CA GLU A 120 17.85 27.42 54.62
C GLU A 120 18.71 28.68 54.60
N PHE A 121 19.42 28.94 55.70
CA PHE A 121 20.57 29.84 55.71
C PHE A 121 21.84 29.00 55.58
N SER A 122 22.80 29.45 54.76
CA SER A 122 24.16 28.92 54.77
C SER A 122 25.22 30.02 54.65
N ALA A 123 26.45 29.70 55.07
CA ALA A 123 27.64 30.51 54.88
C ALA A 123 28.88 29.62 54.80
N TRP A 124 29.86 30.03 54.02
CA TRP A 124 31.15 29.34 53.91
C TRP A 124 32.16 29.92 54.89
N LEU A 125 32.78 29.05 55.69
CA LEU A 125 33.74 29.43 56.72
C LEU A 125 35.05 28.68 56.54
N LEU A 126 36.16 29.32 56.91
CA LEU A 126 37.47 28.69 56.97
C LEU A 126 38.27 29.22 58.18
N ASN A 127 38.99 28.31 58.84
CA ASN A 127 39.96 28.65 59.89
C ASN A 127 41.27 29.12 59.23
N LEU A 128 41.67 30.36 59.52
CA LEU A 128 42.85 30.97 58.90
C LEU A 128 44.17 30.38 59.38
N LEU A 129 44.21 29.70 60.52
CA LEU A 129 45.44 29.11 61.05
C LEU A 129 45.89 27.90 60.20
N LYS A 130 47.20 27.77 59.94
CA LYS A 130 47.78 26.69 59.11
C LYS A 130 48.50 25.61 59.91
N VAL A 131 48.62 24.41 59.33
CA VAL A 131 49.39 23.28 59.86
C VAL A 131 50.55 22.88 58.91
N PRO A 132 51.80 22.76 59.37
CA PRO A 132 52.29 23.16 60.68
C PRO A 132 52.29 24.69 60.83
N GLY A 133 52.22 25.15 62.07
CA GLY A 133 52.17 26.57 62.38
C GLY A 133 52.33 26.84 63.88
N PHE A 134 52.71 28.07 64.23
CA PHE A 134 53.13 28.48 65.56
C PHE A 134 52.18 28.04 66.69
N CYS A 135 50.88 28.29 66.56
CA CYS A 135 49.90 27.93 67.60
C CYS A 135 49.73 26.40 67.73
N VAL A 136 49.73 25.71 66.59
CA VAL A 136 49.55 24.25 66.50
C VAL A 136 50.77 23.51 67.02
N ASP A 137 51.97 23.93 66.62
CA ASP A 137 53.26 23.34 67.00
C ASP A 137 53.53 23.46 68.51
N LEU A 138 52.99 24.51 69.14
CA LEU A 138 53.05 24.72 70.59
C LEU A 138 51.91 24.02 71.36
N GLY A 139 50.93 23.42 70.66
CA GLY A 139 49.78 22.78 71.27
C GLY A 139 48.84 23.74 72.00
N ILE A 140 48.83 25.02 71.57
CA ILE A 140 48.03 26.10 72.16
C ILE A 140 47.00 26.65 71.17
N GLU A 141 46.71 25.89 70.09
CA GLU A 141 45.69 26.21 69.11
C GLU A 141 44.33 26.40 69.78
N ILE A 142 43.64 27.44 69.33
CA ILE A 142 42.23 27.66 69.62
C ILE A 142 41.46 27.54 68.31
N PRO A 143 40.57 26.54 68.16
CA PRO A 143 39.78 26.38 66.95
C PRO A 143 38.75 27.51 66.82
N ILE A 144 38.34 27.80 65.59
CA ILE A 144 37.19 28.69 65.37
C ILE A 144 35.92 27.92 65.70
N ASN A 145 34.94 28.58 66.30
CA ASN A 145 33.63 28.03 66.58
C ASN A 145 32.62 29.17 66.47
N VAL A 146 31.74 29.11 65.47
CA VAL A 146 30.79 30.18 65.17
C VAL A 146 29.38 29.72 65.55
N LYS A 147 28.69 30.59 66.28
CA LYS A 147 27.26 30.45 66.56
C LYS A 147 26.47 31.32 65.61
N PHE A 148 25.59 30.70 64.84
CA PHE A 148 24.61 31.39 64.02
C PHE A 148 23.32 31.59 64.81
N GLN A 149 22.72 32.77 64.67
CA GLN A 149 21.41 33.07 65.23
C GLN A 149 20.56 33.81 64.20
N ILE A 150 19.34 33.33 64.03
CA ILE A 150 18.29 34.00 63.25
C ILE A 150 17.29 34.58 64.23
N TRP A 151 17.18 35.90 64.24
CA TRP A 151 16.24 36.64 65.07
C TRP A 151 15.12 37.26 64.23
N ASP A 152 13.99 37.56 64.87
CA ASP A 152 13.00 38.45 64.28
C ASP A 152 13.60 39.85 64.00
N SER A 153 12.92 40.63 63.16
CA SER A 153 13.40 41.95 62.71
C SER A 153 13.58 42.98 63.83
N ASN A 154 12.92 42.78 64.98
CA ASN A 154 13.06 43.63 66.17
C ASN A 154 14.10 43.09 67.18
N GLU A 155 14.73 41.95 66.90
CA GLU A 155 15.71 41.28 67.76
C GLU A 155 15.18 40.96 69.17
N THR A 156 13.91 40.62 69.26
CA THR A 156 13.22 40.25 70.51
C THR A 156 13.02 38.75 70.66
N THR A 157 12.96 38.02 69.54
CA THR A 157 12.68 36.59 69.49
C THR A 157 13.75 35.86 68.68
N LEU A 158 14.42 34.90 69.31
CA LEU A 158 15.32 33.98 68.63
C LEU A 158 14.50 32.91 67.91
N ILE A 159 14.61 32.84 66.60
CA ILE A 159 13.85 31.93 65.73
C ILE A 159 14.59 30.60 65.57
N ALA A 160 15.88 30.67 65.27
CA ALA A 160 16.73 29.51 65.14
C ALA A 160 18.17 29.85 65.54
N SER A 161 18.91 28.83 65.98
CA SER A 161 20.34 28.97 66.27
C SER A 161 21.06 27.64 66.09
N GLY A 162 22.32 27.69 65.68
CA GLY A 162 23.18 26.50 65.57
C GLY A 162 24.64 26.85 65.76
N ASP A 163 25.45 25.85 66.09
CA ASP A 163 26.89 25.97 66.34
C ASP A 163 27.66 25.15 65.31
N THR A 164 28.72 25.72 64.73
CA THR A 164 29.62 24.98 63.83
C THR A 164 30.34 23.82 64.50
N GLY A 165 30.43 23.86 65.83
CA GLY A 165 31.43 23.09 66.56
C GLY A 165 32.83 23.64 66.30
N ASP A 166 33.83 22.94 66.83
CA ASP A 166 35.23 23.35 66.70
C ASP A 166 35.76 23.02 65.30
N ILE A 167 36.20 24.04 64.57
CA ILE A 167 36.87 23.92 63.27
C ILE A 167 38.36 24.19 63.49
N TYR A 168 39.15 23.13 63.42
CA TYR A 168 40.60 23.16 63.62
C TYR A 168 41.36 23.61 62.37
N ALA A 169 42.59 24.05 62.58
CA ALA A 169 43.55 24.39 61.53
C ALA A 169 43.86 23.19 60.63
N THR A 170 44.13 23.46 59.37
CA THR A 170 44.42 22.47 58.34
C THR A 170 45.76 22.73 57.65
N ALA A 171 46.30 21.71 56.97
CA ALA A 171 47.55 21.87 56.23
C ALA A 171 47.39 22.63 54.90
N ALA A 172 46.18 22.64 54.35
CA ALA A 172 45.80 23.38 53.16
C ALA A 172 44.43 24.03 53.37
N PRO A 173 44.14 25.17 52.69
CA PRO A 173 42.89 25.90 52.86
C PRO A 173 41.70 24.98 52.61
N THR A 174 40.79 24.89 53.57
CA THR A 174 39.58 24.08 53.46
C THR A 174 38.38 24.91 53.89
N TRP A 175 37.59 25.33 52.89
CA TRP A 175 36.30 25.96 53.10
C TRP A 175 35.28 24.90 53.53
N GLY A 176 34.46 25.22 54.52
CA GLY A 176 33.32 24.40 54.95
C GLY A 176 32.04 25.21 54.91
N GLU A 177 30.99 24.64 54.33
CA GLU A 177 29.66 25.23 54.35
C GLU A 177 28.95 24.86 55.64
N PHE A 178 28.31 25.84 56.26
CA PHE A 178 27.54 25.65 57.48
C PHE A 178 26.21 26.38 57.37
N GLY A 179 25.15 25.72 57.82
CA GLY A 179 23.81 26.26 57.68
C GLY A 179 22.83 25.72 58.70
N LEU A 180 21.66 26.35 58.76
CA LEU A 180 20.52 25.89 59.53
C LEU A 180 19.21 26.20 58.80
N VAL A 181 18.19 25.41 59.10
CA VAL A 181 16.84 25.60 58.58
C VAL A 181 15.99 26.30 59.63
N PHE A 182 15.16 27.25 59.21
CA PHE A 182 14.20 27.94 60.06
C PHE A 182 12.93 28.29 59.28
N GLN A 183 11.83 28.53 59.98
CA GLN A 183 10.58 28.97 59.37
C GLN A 183 10.25 30.39 59.85
N THR A 184 9.86 31.26 58.92
CA THR A 184 9.32 32.58 59.25
C THR A 184 7.91 32.46 59.84
N LEU A 185 7.52 33.43 60.66
CA LEU A 185 6.19 33.50 61.28
C LEU A 185 5.26 34.45 60.51
N GLU A 186 4.00 34.53 60.96
CA GLU A 186 3.00 35.47 60.43
C GLU A 186 3.55 36.91 60.39
N ASN A 187 3.34 37.61 59.29
CA ASN A 187 3.80 38.97 59.02
C ASN A 187 5.33 39.16 59.08
N GLN A 188 6.13 38.08 59.03
CA GLN A 188 7.58 38.15 59.15
C GLN A 188 8.28 38.05 57.78
N GLN A 189 8.57 39.21 57.18
CA GLN A 189 9.23 39.31 55.86
C GLN A 189 10.72 39.67 55.93
N SER A 190 11.27 39.70 57.14
CA SER A 190 12.69 39.92 57.37
C SER A 190 13.16 39.26 58.66
N VAL A 191 14.44 38.92 58.70
CA VAL A 191 15.13 38.39 59.88
C VAL A 191 16.46 39.10 60.07
N VAL A 192 17.02 39.00 61.26
CA VAL A 192 18.38 39.44 61.56
C VAL A 192 19.26 38.21 61.74
N LEU A 193 20.25 38.06 60.86
CA LEU A 193 21.33 37.09 61.03
C LEU A 193 22.40 37.68 61.93
N LYS A 194 22.80 36.92 62.96
CA LYS A 194 23.96 37.23 63.80
C LYS A 194 24.93 36.06 63.78
N MET A 195 26.21 36.38 63.66
CA MET A 195 27.30 35.44 63.82
C MET A 195 28.15 35.85 65.01
N LEU A 196 28.35 34.91 65.91
CA LEU A 196 29.09 35.12 67.15
C LEU A 196 30.29 34.18 67.19
N ASN A 197 31.43 34.69 67.65
CA ASN A 197 32.50 33.81 68.12
C ASN A 197 31.99 33.13 69.39
N ASN A 198 31.87 31.81 69.34
CA ASN A 198 31.34 30.97 70.41
C ASN A 198 32.47 30.32 71.22
N GLY A 199 33.68 30.27 70.67
CA GLY A 199 34.89 29.79 71.34
C GLY A 199 35.56 30.87 72.21
N GLY A 200 36.59 30.47 72.96
CA GLY A 200 37.55 31.44 73.52
C GLY A 200 38.40 32.06 72.42
N GLY A 201 39.04 33.20 72.67
CA GLY A 201 40.03 33.76 71.74
C GLY A 201 41.47 33.65 72.21
N GLY A 202 42.42 33.91 71.31
CA GLY A 202 43.86 33.80 71.53
C GLY A 202 44.59 33.32 70.28
N CYS A 203 45.50 32.35 70.42
CA CYS A 203 46.34 31.88 69.30
C CYS A 203 45.53 30.96 68.37
N GLY A 204 44.84 31.53 67.37
CA GLY A 204 44.33 30.77 66.22
C GLY A 204 42.91 31.08 65.75
N ASN A 205 41.99 31.52 66.61
CA ASN A 205 40.54 31.65 66.38
C ASN A 205 40.12 32.71 65.33
N ASP A 206 41.00 32.99 64.39
CA ASP A 206 40.83 33.86 63.25
C ASP A 206 40.15 33.10 62.11
N LEU A 207 39.13 33.71 61.53
CA LEU A 207 38.32 33.06 60.50
C LEU A 207 38.10 33.95 59.28
N VAL A 208 37.69 33.30 58.21
CA VAL A 208 37.06 33.94 57.06
C VAL A 208 35.64 33.45 56.86
N ILE A 209 34.81 34.34 56.32
CA ILE A 209 33.43 34.06 55.93
C ILE A 209 33.25 34.55 54.50
N ASP A 210 32.54 33.76 53.72
CA ASP A 210 32.13 34.08 52.36
C ASP A 210 30.76 33.46 52.04
N ASP A 211 30.15 33.88 50.94
CA ASP A 211 28.96 33.27 50.36
C ASP A 211 27.81 33.04 51.37
N ILE A 212 27.31 34.11 51.98
CA ILE A 212 26.14 34.03 52.87
C ILE A 212 24.87 33.98 52.02
N GLU A 213 24.08 32.92 52.16
CA GLU A 213 22.87 32.70 51.36
C GLU A 213 21.63 32.42 52.21
N PHE A 214 20.46 32.84 51.71
CA PHE A 214 19.15 32.38 52.18
C PHE A 214 18.33 31.84 51.01
N LYS A 215 17.98 30.56 51.07
CA LYS A 215 17.18 29.86 50.04
C LYS A 215 15.87 29.37 50.64
N THR A 216 14.78 29.41 49.89
CA THR A 216 13.57 28.70 50.29
C THR A 216 13.88 27.21 50.37
N CYS A 217 13.39 26.54 51.40
CA CYS A 217 13.54 25.12 51.60
C CYS A 217 12.14 24.51 51.67
N GLY A 218 11.84 23.53 50.82
CA GLY A 218 10.59 22.80 50.90
C GLY A 218 10.67 21.41 50.27
N ASP A 219 9.54 20.83 49.89
CA ASP A 219 9.49 19.43 49.43
C ASP A 219 9.95 19.23 47.98
N ASN A 220 10.39 18.01 47.67
CA ASN A 220 10.42 17.55 46.28
C ASN A 220 8.99 17.21 45.86
N VAL A 221 8.55 17.73 44.71
CA VAL A 221 7.18 17.54 44.23
C VAL A 221 7.20 16.93 42.84
N VAL A 222 6.66 15.72 42.71
CA VAL A 222 6.58 14.99 41.44
C VAL A 222 5.16 15.11 40.87
N VAL A 223 5.06 15.32 39.56
CA VAL A 223 3.77 15.24 38.85
C VAL A 223 3.69 13.94 38.07
N THR A 224 2.63 13.16 38.31
CA THR A 224 2.36 11.91 37.60
C THR A 224 0.92 11.83 37.09
N ASP A 225 0.67 10.95 36.12
CA ASP A 225 -0.68 10.53 35.73
C ASP A 225 -1.20 9.35 36.58
N GLU A 226 -2.39 8.86 36.25
CA GLU A 226 -3.06 7.74 36.93
C GLU A 226 -2.31 6.39 36.85
N LEU A 227 -1.29 6.30 35.99
CA LEU A 227 -0.44 5.13 35.79
C LEU A 227 0.98 5.36 36.34
N ASP A 228 1.19 6.41 37.13
CA ASP A 228 2.47 6.82 37.70
C ASP A 228 3.55 7.20 36.65
N ASN A 229 3.15 7.54 35.41
CA ASN A 229 4.10 8.07 34.43
C ASN A 229 4.35 9.56 34.71
N THR A 230 5.52 10.06 34.31
CA THR A 230 5.89 11.50 34.39
C THR A 230 5.78 12.22 33.05
N SER A 231 5.30 11.55 32.01
CA SER A 231 5.03 12.13 30.70
C SER A 231 4.00 11.31 29.94
N LEU A 232 3.34 11.94 28.97
CA LEU A 232 2.40 11.32 28.05
C LEU A 232 2.89 11.49 26.62
N THR A 233 2.96 10.41 25.86
CA THR A 233 3.20 10.46 24.42
C THR A 233 2.07 9.71 23.71
N ILE A 234 1.32 10.41 22.88
CA ILE A 234 0.16 9.88 22.14
C ILE A 234 0.22 10.32 20.68
N CYS A 235 -0.64 9.73 19.85
CA CYS A 235 -0.85 10.12 18.46
C CYS A 235 -2.02 11.11 18.35
N ASN A 236 -2.03 11.94 17.29
CA ASN A 236 -3.14 12.86 17.02
C ASN A 236 -4.51 12.16 17.00
N SER A 237 -4.58 10.93 16.50
CA SER A 237 -5.80 10.12 16.45
C SER A 237 -6.37 9.73 17.82
N GLU A 238 -5.58 9.83 18.88
CA GLU A 238 -6.00 9.53 20.26
C GLU A 238 -6.52 10.78 20.98
N THR A 239 -6.46 11.94 20.32
CA THR A 239 -7.02 13.19 20.87
C THR A 239 -8.52 13.29 20.59
N PRO A 240 -9.32 13.86 21.52
CA PRO A 240 -8.90 14.35 22.83
C PRO A 240 -8.65 13.20 23.83
N TYR A 241 -7.54 13.28 24.58
CA TYR A 241 -7.17 12.25 25.57
C TYR A 241 -7.47 12.74 26.99
N ALA A 242 -8.36 12.03 27.69
CA ALA A 242 -8.70 12.34 29.07
C ALA A 242 -7.69 11.72 30.02
N THR A 243 -7.12 12.52 30.93
CA THR A 243 -6.20 12.06 31.98
C THR A 243 -6.32 12.91 33.23
N THR A 244 -5.89 12.37 34.36
CA THR A 244 -5.79 13.08 35.64
C THR A 244 -4.32 13.17 36.02
N LEU A 245 -3.81 14.38 36.28
CA LEU A 245 -2.47 14.56 36.84
C LEU A 245 -2.55 14.79 38.35
N THR A 246 -1.55 14.31 39.08
CA THR A 246 -1.45 14.42 40.54
C THR A 246 -0.10 15.02 40.91
N SER A 247 -0.11 16.08 41.70
CA SER A 247 1.09 16.69 42.28
C SER A 247 1.37 16.09 43.67
N THR A 248 2.46 15.34 43.79
CA THR A 248 2.76 14.56 45.00
C THR A 248 4.04 15.06 45.68
N PRO A 249 3.93 15.75 46.83
CA PRO A 249 5.09 16.13 47.64
C PRO A 249 5.65 14.93 48.42
N ASP A 250 6.95 14.98 48.74
CA ASP A 250 7.63 13.97 49.58
C ASP A 250 7.46 14.18 51.10
N PHE A 251 6.85 15.29 51.52
CA PHE A 251 6.63 15.67 52.93
C PHE A 251 7.92 15.75 53.76
N ALA A 252 9.06 16.06 53.13
CA ALA A 252 10.34 16.17 53.81
C ALA A 252 10.45 17.42 54.70
N VAL A 253 9.76 18.50 54.33
CA VAL A 253 9.83 19.83 54.94
C VAL A 253 8.43 20.36 55.26
N PHE A 254 7.53 20.36 54.29
CA PHE A 254 6.21 20.98 54.42
C PHE A 254 5.21 20.07 55.13
N THR A 255 4.44 20.64 56.05
CA THR A 255 3.33 19.93 56.72
C THR A 255 1.96 20.19 56.10
N SER A 256 1.85 21.27 55.32
CA SER A 256 0.67 21.65 54.54
C SER A 256 1.09 22.09 53.14
N HIS A 257 0.21 21.86 52.17
CA HIS A 257 0.48 22.15 50.76
C HIS A 257 -0.72 22.85 50.14
N PHE A 258 -0.43 23.96 49.48
CA PHE A 258 -1.35 24.67 48.60
C PHE A 258 -0.79 24.63 47.19
N TYR A 259 -1.67 24.47 46.20
CA TYR A 259 -1.28 24.26 44.82
C TYR A 259 -1.85 25.36 43.93
N GLN A 260 -1.11 25.68 42.86
CA GLN A 260 -1.64 26.38 41.69
C GLN A 260 -1.04 25.70 40.45
N TRP A 261 -1.88 25.04 39.66
CA TRP A 261 -1.44 24.42 38.41
C TRP A 261 -1.06 25.47 37.38
N GLN A 262 -0.02 25.15 36.61
CA GLN A 262 0.45 25.94 35.49
C GLN A 262 0.58 25.09 34.22
N GLU A 263 0.34 25.71 33.08
CA GLU A 263 0.61 25.14 31.76
C GLU A 263 1.64 25.97 30.97
N SER A 264 2.29 25.32 30.01
CA SER A 264 3.22 25.96 29.09
C SER A 264 3.26 25.22 27.75
N SER A 265 3.35 25.97 26.64
CA SER A 265 3.56 25.39 25.31
C SER A 265 5.03 25.13 24.97
N ASP A 266 5.96 25.80 25.65
CA ASP A 266 7.41 25.78 25.34
C ASP A 266 8.29 25.31 26.52
N GLY A 267 7.70 25.11 27.70
CA GLY A 267 8.40 24.75 28.93
C GLY A 267 9.15 25.91 29.59
N VAL A 268 9.06 27.12 29.03
CA VAL A 268 9.80 28.32 29.46
C VAL A 268 8.82 29.39 29.96
N THR A 269 7.77 29.67 29.19
CA THR A 269 6.74 30.65 29.53
C THR A 269 5.57 29.92 30.16
N TRP A 270 5.28 30.22 31.44
CA TRP A 270 4.27 29.54 32.23
C TRP A 270 3.08 30.44 32.52
N GLN A 271 1.87 29.87 32.51
CA GLN A 271 0.63 30.55 32.87
C GLN A 271 -0.13 29.72 33.89
N ASP A 272 -0.72 30.38 34.89
CA ASP A 272 -1.58 29.73 35.87
C ASP A 272 -2.88 29.28 35.18
N ILE A 273 -3.33 28.07 35.49
CA ILE A 273 -4.63 27.57 35.04
C ILE A 273 -5.70 28.05 36.02
N ASP A 274 -6.57 28.95 35.55
CA ASP A 274 -7.54 29.66 36.39
C ASP A 274 -8.38 28.71 37.25
N GLY A 275 -8.24 28.82 38.58
CA GLY A 275 -9.04 28.07 39.56
C GLY A 275 -8.58 26.65 39.87
N GLU A 276 -7.52 26.17 39.22
CA GLU A 276 -6.99 24.82 39.45
C GLU A 276 -5.98 24.82 40.62
N THR A 277 -6.52 24.78 41.83
CA THR A 277 -5.74 24.84 43.10
C THR A 277 -5.75 23.55 43.91
N ASN A 278 -6.33 22.47 43.36
CA ASN A 278 -6.34 21.15 43.99
C ASN A 278 -5.04 20.39 43.71
N GLN A 279 -4.78 19.36 44.51
CA GLN A 279 -3.65 18.44 44.30
C GLN A 279 -3.72 17.72 42.94
N ASN A 280 -4.93 17.47 42.44
CA ASN A 280 -5.18 16.83 41.16
C ASN A 280 -5.78 17.83 40.16
N ILE A 281 -5.47 17.65 38.87
CA ILE A 281 -6.12 18.34 37.76
C ILE A 281 -6.63 17.32 36.73
N ASN A 282 -7.86 17.51 36.25
CA ASN A 282 -8.42 16.71 35.16
C ASN A 282 -8.17 17.42 33.84
N LEU A 283 -7.50 16.74 32.91
CA LEU A 283 -7.15 17.29 31.60
C LEU A 283 -7.92 16.58 30.48
N ASN A 284 -8.23 17.34 29.44
CA ASN A 284 -8.69 16.82 28.16
C ASN A 284 -7.74 17.29 27.06
N VAL A 285 -6.72 16.48 26.81
CA VAL A 285 -5.54 16.85 26.02
C VAL A 285 -5.90 16.96 24.54
N THR A 286 -5.76 18.16 23.97
CA THR A 286 -5.94 18.44 22.53
C THR A 286 -4.67 18.94 21.83
N SER A 287 -3.65 19.33 22.61
CA SER A 287 -2.36 19.81 22.12
C SER A 287 -1.24 19.38 23.06
N GLY A 288 -0.03 19.23 22.53
CA GLY A 288 1.16 19.00 23.34
C GLY A 288 1.51 20.23 24.19
N GLY A 289 2.29 20.02 25.24
CA GLY A 289 2.66 21.06 26.19
C GLY A 289 3.28 20.49 27.46
N PHE A 290 3.40 21.34 28.48
CA PHE A 290 3.99 21.02 29.77
C PHE A 290 3.06 21.47 30.88
N TYR A 291 3.01 20.69 31.95
CA TYR A 291 2.26 21.00 33.16
C TYR A 291 3.19 20.92 34.37
N ARG A 292 2.95 21.79 35.36
CA ARG A 292 3.61 21.75 36.67
C ARG A 292 2.71 22.41 37.72
N THR A 293 3.08 22.31 38.99
CA THR A 293 2.42 23.06 40.07
C THR A 293 3.38 24.01 40.76
N LYS A 294 2.90 25.22 41.06
CA LYS A 294 3.42 26.00 42.19
C LYS A 294 2.95 25.35 43.48
N VAL A 295 3.83 25.23 44.46
CA VAL A 295 3.53 24.66 45.77
C VAL A 295 4.05 25.58 46.86
N SER A 296 3.23 25.84 47.88
CA SER A 296 3.66 26.59 49.06
C SER A 296 3.04 26.02 50.33
N GLU A 297 3.67 26.32 51.46
CA GLU A 297 3.21 25.94 52.80
C GLU A 297 2.01 26.80 53.27
N PHE A 298 1.82 27.96 52.62
CA PHE A 298 0.78 28.94 52.89
C PHE A 298 0.13 29.44 51.60
N GLU A 299 -1.20 29.56 51.58
CA GLU A 299 -1.99 29.83 50.36
C GLU A 299 -1.63 31.16 49.68
N ASP A 300 -1.51 32.26 50.44
CA ASP A 300 -1.26 33.59 49.87
C ASP A 300 0.11 33.69 49.17
N ASN A 301 1.07 32.85 49.57
CA ASN A 301 2.41 32.80 48.98
C ASN A 301 2.40 32.26 47.53
N LEU A 302 1.34 31.57 47.08
CA LEU A 302 1.21 31.09 45.69
C LEU A 302 1.25 32.23 44.65
N SER A 303 0.92 33.45 45.07
CA SER A 303 0.97 34.65 44.23
C SER A 303 2.36 35.28 44.12
N ASN A 304 3.33 34.84 44.92
CA ASN A 304 4.69 35.37 44.96
C ASN A 304 5.70 34.31 44.49
N GLU A 305 6.27 34.51 43.31
CA GLU A 305 7.23 33.59 42.68
C GLU A 305 8.49 33.33 43.53
N GLN A 306 8.80 34.17 44.51
CA GLN A 306 9.92 33.97 45.44
C GLN A 306 9.57 33.07 46.64
N CYS A 307 8.30 32.77 46.87
CA CYS A 307 7.78 32.03 48.04
C CYS A 307 7.22 30.66 47.70
N ILE A 308 7.41 30.22 46.46
CA ILE A 308 6.88 28.96 45.94
C ILE A 308 8.01 28.01 45.62
N LEU A 309 7.68 26.74 45.65
CA LEU A 309 8.43 25.69 44.99
C LEU A 309 7.72 25.32 43.69
N LEU A 310 8.50 24.83 42.74
CA LEU A 310 7.97 24.28 41.50
C LEU A 310 8.12 22.76 41.56
N SER A 311 7.08 22.05 41.13
CA SER A 311 7.17 20.62 40.87
C SER A 311 8.03 20.31 39.65
N ASP A 312 8.35 19.03 39.50
CA ASP A 312 8.82 18.49 38.23
C ASP A 312 7.83 18.76 37.09
N LEU A 313 8.35 18.79 35.87
CA LEU A 313 7.56 19.01 34.66
C LEU A 313 6.91 17.69 34.20
N TYR A 314 5.61 17.73 33.91
CA TYR A 314 4.92 16.68 33.18
C TYR A 314 4.80 17.09 31.71
N GLN A 315 5.45 16.35 30.82
CA GLN A 315 5.45 16.65 29.39
C GLN A 315 4.38 15.84 28.65
N ILE A 316 3.61 16.51 27.80
CA ILE A 316 2.69 15.89 26.85
C ILE A 316 3.20 16.11 25.43
N SER A 317 3.52 15.01 24.75
CA SER A 317 3.90 14.99 23.34
C SER A 317 2.79 14.36 22.49
N ILE A 318 2.41 15.03 21.41
CA ILE A 318 1.44 14.51 20.45
C ILE A 318 2.12 14.36 19.10
N ASN A 319 2.25 13.12 18.65
CA ASN A 319 2.87 12.76 17.40
C ASN A 319 1.84 12.74 16.26
N PRO A 320 2.18 13.25 15.06
CA PRO A 320 1.30 13.14 13.91
C PRO A 320 1.19 11.67 13.47
N ASN A 321 -0.02 11.23 13.12
CA ASN A 321 -0.18 9.94 12.45
C ASN A 321 0.51 9.97 11.08
N PRO A 322 1.20 8.89 10.66
CA PRO A 322 1.72 8.79 9.30
C PRO A 322 0.56 8.73 8.28
N PRO A 323 0.78 9.16 7.03
CA PRO A 323 -0.18 8.91 5.97
C PRO A 323 -0.34 7.40 5.73
N ALA A 324 -1.53 6.99 5.27
CA ALA A 324 -1.76 5.62 4.82
C ALA A 324 -0.83 5.29 3.62
N PRO A 325 -0.49 4.00 3.40
CA PRO A 325 0.42 3.64 2.31
C PRO A 325 -0.27 3.82 0.95
N ASN A 326 0.47 4.00 -0.14
CA ASN A 326 -0.11 4.12 -1.47
C ASN A 326 -0.34 2.73 -2.09
N ASN A 327 -1.52 2.49 -2.65
CA ASN A 327 -1.83 1.28 -3.42
C ASN A 327 -1.00 1.28 -4.72
N ASN A 328 -0.31 0.18 -5.01
CA ASN A 328 0.47 0.01 -6.25
C ASN A 328 -0.36 -0.55 -7.43
N GLY A 329 -1.66 -0.77 -7.22
CA GLY A 329 -2.58 -1.35 -8.18
C GLY A 329 -3.19 -2.66 -7.66
N ASP A 330 -4.42 -2.92 -8.08
CA ASP A 330 -5.10 -4.18 -7.80
C ASP A 330 -4.51 -5.31 -8.66
N VAL A 331 -4.59 -6.56 -8.18
CA VAL A 331 -3.83 -7.69 -8.74
C VAL A 331 -4.78 -8.86 -9.04
N SER A 332 -4.70 -9.43 -10.24
CA SER A 332 -5.48 -10.62 -10.58
C SER A 332 -5.04 -11.81 -9.72
N PHE A 333 -6.00 -12.60 -9.27
CA PHE A 333 -5.76 -13.84 -8.53
C PHE A 333 -5.28 -14.94 -9.47
N ASP A 334 -4.19 -15.63 -9.13
CA ASP A 334 -3.67 -16.79 -9.86
C ASP A 334 -4.34 -18.05 -9.30
N CYS A 335 -5.25 -18.65 -10.08
CA CYS A 335 -5.98 -19.85 -9.65
C CYS A 335 -5.09 -21.10 -9.61
N SER A 336 -4.01 -21.13 -10.41
CA SER A 336 -3.08 -22.28 -10.49
C SER A 336 -2.21 -22.39 -9.25
N LEU A 337 -1.79 -21.24 -8.70
CA LEU A 337 -1.02 -21.15 -7.46
C LEU A 337 -1.90 -20.92 -6.22
N ASN A 338 -3.18 -20.60 -6.42
CA ASN A 338 -4.13 -20.19 -5.38
C ASN A 338 -3.59 -19.00 -4.56
N GLU A 339 -3.00 -18.01 -5.23
CA GLU A 339 -2.43 -16.84 -4.57
C GLU A 339 -2.49 -15.55 -5.41
N ALA A 340 -2.37 -14.40 -4.74
CA ALA A 340 -2.11 -13.11 -5.36
C ALA A 340 -1.13 -12.29 -4.51
N ILE A 341 -0.09 -11.71 -5.13
CA ILE A 341 0.90 -10.90 -4.41
C ILE A 341 0.48 -9.43 -4.48
N LEU A 342 -0.08 -8.93 -3.37
CA LEU A 342 -0.48 -7.55 -3.20
C LEU A 342 0.74 -6.70 -2.80
N SER A 343 0.76 -5.43 -3.18
CA SER A 343 1.84 -4.52 -2.78
C SER A 343 1.38 -3.08 -2.56
N VAL A 344 2.08 -2.39 -1.66
CA VAL A 344 1.91 -0.96 -1.41
C VAL A 344 3.27 -0.26 -1.30
N THR A 345 3.28 1.06 -1.34
CA THR A 345 4.45 1.89 -1.03
C THR A 345 4.20 2.78 0.17
N SER A 346 5.21 3.04 1.00
CA SER A 346 5.11 3.91 2.17
C SER A 346 6.31 4.87 2.24
N ASN A 347 6.24 5.87 3.12
CA ASN A 347 7.33 6.81 3.35
C ASN A 347 8.56 6.14 4.01
N SER A 348 9.70 6.85 4.04
CA SER A 348 10.88 6.40 4.79
C SER A 348 10.59 6.36 6.29
N ASN A 349 11.22 5.42 7.01
CA ASN A 349 11.06 5.19 8.45
C ASN A 349 9.67 4.71 8.89
N THR A 350 8.88 4.14 7.98
CA THR A 350 7.62 3.47 8.32
C THR A 350 7.67 1.97 8.05
N SER A 351 6.83 1.20 8.72
CA SER A 351 6.51 -0.19 8.36
C SER A 351 5.04 -0.30 7.93
N VAL A 352 4.66 -1.44 7.35
CA VAL A 352 3.28 -1.71 6.90
C VAL A 352 2.79 -3.03 7.47
N ASN A 353 1.57 -3.02 8.01
CA ASN A 353 0.83 -4.19 8.45
C ASN A 353 -0.40 -4.40 7.57
N TRP A 354 -0.75 -5.65 7.27
CA TRP A 354 -1.87 -6.06 6.44
C TRP A 354 -2.99 -6.67 7.27
N TYR A 355 -4.24 -6.37 6.91
CA TYR A 355 -5.45 -6.78 7.61
C TYR A 355 -6.55 -7.22 6.64
N ASP A 356 -7.49 -8.00 7.16
CA ASP A 356 -8.68 -8.49 6.43
C ASP A 356 -9.86 -7.50 6.40
N ALA A 357 -9.79 -6.40 7.14
CA ALA A 357 -10.86 -5.40 7.19
C ALA A 357 -10.33 -3.96 7.32
N ALA A 358 -11.13 -3.00 6.84
CA ALA A 358 -10.84 -1.56 6.87
C ALA A 358 -10.67 -1.01 8.29
N SER A 359 -11.28 -1.65 9.29
CA SER A 359 -11.15 -1.31 10.71
C SER A 359 -11.41 -2.56 11.56
N ASN A 360 -10.79 -2.65 12.75
CA ASN A 360 -10.94 -3.77 13.70
C ASN A 360 -10.69 -5.19 13.13
N GLY A 361 -10.03 -5.29 11.97
CA GLY A 361 -9.73 -6.57 11.30
C GLY A 361 -8.61 -7.37 11.97
N GLN A 362 -8.51 -8.65 11.63
CA GLN A 362 -7.41 -9.51 12.02
C GLN A 362 -6.12 -9.10 11.28
N LEU A 363 -5.01 -9.04 12.02
CA LEU A 363 -3.68 -8.86 11.44
C LEU A 363 -3.30 -10.12 10.64
N LEU A 364 -3.06 -9.94 9.35
CA LEU A 364 -2.67 -11.01 8.42
C LEU A 364 -1.15 -11.13 8.28
N GLN A 365 -0.46 -9.99 8.14
CA GLN A 365 0.99 -9.94 8.02
C GLN A 365 1.53 -8.62 8.58
N ALA A 366 2.65 -8.67 9.30
CA ALA A 366 3.29 -7.49 9.87
C ALA A 366 4.58 -7.12 9.14
N ASN A 367 4.93 -5.84 9.18
CA ASN A 367 6.21 -5.29 8.71
C ASN A 367 6.58 -5.68 7.26
N SER A 368 5.62 -5.60 6.34
CA SER A 368 5.82 -5.97 4.94
C SER A 368 5.09 -5.03 3.97
N LEU A 369 5.80 -4.59 2.93
CA LEU A 369 5.20 -3.84 1.81
C LEU A 369 4.41 -4.73 0.86
N THR A 370 4.52 -6.05 1.00
CA THR A 370 3.78 -7.03 0.21
C THR A 370 3.03 -8.02 1.08
N TYR A 371 1.95 -8.58 0.54
CA TYR A 371 1.16 -9.64 1.18
C TYR A 371 0.70 -10.65 0.13
N THR A 372 0.88 -11.93 0.41
CA THR A 372 0.37 -13.02 -0.43
C THR A 372 -1.04 -13.40 0.04
N ALA A 373 -2.05 -12.98 -0.70
CA ALA A 373 -3.45 -13.33 -0.46
C ALA A 373 -3.74 -14.74 -1.00
N ASN A 374 -4.43 -15.57 -0.21
CA ASN A 374 -4.78 -16.96 -0.60
C ASN A 374 -6.25 -17.12 -1.05
N ALA A 375 -6.96 -16.00 -1.19
CA ALA A 375 -8.33 -15.93 -1.68
C ALA A 375 -8.59 -14.59 -2.35
N VAL A 376 -9.60 -14.54 -3.22
CA VAL A 376 -10.13 -13.28 -3.75
C VAL A 376 -10.75 -12.44 -2.63
N GLY A 377 -10.60 -11.12 -2.71
CA GLY A 377 -11.14 -10.20 -1.73
C GLY A 377 -10.41 -8.86 -1.67
N THR A 378 -10.83 -8.04 -0.71
CA THR A 378 -10.19 -6.75 -0.40
C THR A 378 -9.35 -6.87 0.86
N TYR A 379 -8.09 -6.49 0.76
CA TYR A 379 -7.13 -6.50 1.86
C TYR A 379 -6.66 -5.08 2.17
N TYR A 380 -6.28 -4.83 3.42
CA TYR A 380 -6.09 -3.47 3.93
C TYR A 380 -4.69 -3.29 4.54
N ALA A 381 -3.92 -2.35 4.00
CA ALA A 381 -2.58 -2.02 4.48
C ALA A 381 -2.61 -0.78 5.40
N GLU A 382 -1.96 -0.87 6.55
CA GLU A 382 -1.84 0.17 7.58
C GLU A 382 -0.37 0.54 7.75
N THR A 383 -0.06 1.83 7.74
CA THR A 383 1.32 2.31 7.96
C THR A 383 1.57 2.57 9.44
N ILE A 384 2.76 2.24 9.91
CA ILE A 384 3.24 2.48 11.27
C ILE A 384 4.51 3.33 11.18
N ASP A 385 4.56 4.42 11.93
CA ASP A 385 5.79 5.21 12.09
C ASP A 385 6.74 4.50 13.07
N ASN A 386 7.95 4.14 12.63
CA ASN A 386 8.87 3.32 13.44
C ASN A 386 9.53 4.08 14.59
N ILE A 387 9.37 5.41 14.66
CA ILE A 387 9.94 6.25 15.72
C ILE A 387 8.89 6.47 16.81
N THR A 388 7.67 6.83 16.42
CA THR A 388 6.59 7.25 17.32
C THR A 388 5.61 6.13 17.64
N GLY A 389 5.57 5.06 16.83
CA GLY A 389 4.58 3.99 16.94
C GLY A 389 3.19 4.36 16.41
N CYS A 390 2.98 5.59 15.93
CA CYS A 390 1.69 6.03 15.43
C CYS A 390 1.30 5.32 14.14
N VAL A 391 0.02 4.96 14.04
CA VAL A 391 -0.54 4.26 12.87
C VAL A 391 -1.33 5.21 11.97
N SER A 392 -1.46 4.89 10.69
CA SER A 392 -2.29 5.69 9.78
C SER A 392 -3.76 5.67 10.22
N THR A 393 -4.45 6.81 10.11
CA THR A 393 -5.87 6.95 10.52
C THR A 393 -6.84 6.19 9.63
N SER A 394 -6.38 5.75 8.47
CA SER A 394 -7.10 4.89 7.53
C SER A 394 -6.17 3.81 7.01
N ARG A 395 -6.76 2.70 6.55
CA ARG A 395 -6.04 1.65 5.83
C ARG A 395 -6.28 1.78 4.33
N THR A 396 -5.27 1.42 3.55
CA THR A 396 -5.34 1.41 2.08
C THR A 396 -5.83 0.07 1.59
N ALA A 397 -6.93 0.07 0.84
CA ALA A 397 -7.48 -1.13 0.22
C ALA A 397 -6.64 -1.53 -1.01
N VAL A 398 -6.36 -2.83 -1.12
CA VAL A 398 -5.81 -3.48 -2.32
C VAL A 398 -6.70 -4.68 -2.63
N ILE A 399 -7.19 -4.74 -3.86
CA ILE A 399 -8.17 -5.74 -4.28
C ILE A 399 -7.45 -6.83 -5.07
N THR A 400 -7.88 -8.07 -4.84
CA THR A 400 -7.58 -9.18 -5.73
C THR A 400 -8.86 -9.90 -6.12
N GLU A 401 -9.03 -10.07 -7.43
CA GLU A 401 -10.18 -10.68 -8.08
C GLU A 401 -9.67 -11.60 -9.19
N THR A 402 -10.46 -12.58 -9.59
CA THR A 402 -10.16 -13.36 -10.80
C THR A 402 -10.43 -12.50 -12.02
N TYR A 403 -9.40 -12.14 -12.78
CA TYR A 403 -9.56 -11.42 -14.05
C TYR A 403 -8.86 -12.16 -15.18
N THR A 404 -9.57 -13.11 -15.78
CA THR A 404 -9.17 -13.71 -17.05
C THR A 404 -9.85 -12.96 -18.17
N THR A 405 -9.08 -12.36 -19.07
CA THR A 405 -9.60 -11.72 -20.28
C THR A 405 -10.42 -12.72 -21.09
N ALA A 406 -11.50 -12.31 -21.75
CA ALA A 406 -12.21 -13.20 -22.67
C ALA A 406 -11.37 -13.53 -23.91
N PRO A 407 -11.57 -14.70 -24.57
CA PRO A 407 -10.95 -14.97 -25.87
C PRO A 407 -11.48 -14.00 -26.93
N THR A 408 -10.91 -14.03 -28.12
CA THR A 408 -11.45 -13.28 -29.27
C THR A 408 -11.75 -14.23 -30.43
N ALA A 409 -12.75 -13.89 -31.23
CA ALA A 409 -13.12 -14.62 -32.44
C ALA A 409 -13.80 -13.64 -33.41
N GLU A 410 -13.51 -13.78 -34.71
CA GLU A 410 -14.29 -13.08 -35.74
C GLU A 410 -15.67 -13.73 -35.86
N THR A 411 -16.70 -12.93 -36.13
CA THR A 411 -18.09 -13.40 -36.22
C THR A 411 -18.89 -12.56 -37.23
N PRO A 412 -19.76 -13.18 -38.06
CA PRO A 412 -20.03 -14.61 -38.17
C PRO A 412 -18.90 -15.42 -38.82
N GLN A 413 -18.84 -16.72 -38.53
CA GLN A 413 -17.99 -17.70 -39.23
C GLN A 413 -18.87 -18.63 -40.08
N THR A 414 -18.54 -18.78 -41.36
CA THR A 414 -19.36 -19.52 -42.33
C THR A 414 -18.66 -20.80 -42.78
N PHE A 415 -19.40 -21.92 -42.80
CA PHE A 415 -18.91 -23.25 -43.16
C PHE A 415 -19.88 -23.96 -44.10
N CYS A 416 -19.38 -24.93 -44.87
CA CYS A 416 -20.19 -25.72 -45.79
C CYS A 416 -20.59 -27.07 -45.17
N GLY A 417 -21.90 -27.32 -45.06
CA GLY A 417 -22.51 -28.56 -44.57
C GLY A 417 -22.44 -28.75 -43.05
N SER A 418 -21.23 -28.76 -42.47
CA SER A 418 -21.04 -28.82 -41.02
C SER A 418 -19.64 -28.35 -40.59
N VAL A 419 -19.45 -28.15 -39.28
CA VAL A 419 -18.16 -27.82 -38.66
C VAL A 419 -18.07 -28.40 -37.25
N LEU A 420 -16.88 -28.81 -36.81
CA LEU A 420 -16.63 -29.15 -35.40
C LEU A 420 -16.26 -27.89 -34.60
N LEU A 421 -16.70 -27.79 -33.33
CA LEU A 421 -16.40 -26.60 -32.51
C LEU A 421 -14.89 -26.29 -32.38
N GLN A 422 -14.04 -27.32 -32.28
CA GLN A 422 -12.58 -27.16 -32.26
C GLN A 422 -11.98 -26.52 -33.52
N GLU A 423 -12.73 -26.49 -34.64
CA GLU A 423 -12.27 -25.92 -35.92
C GLU A 423 -12.62 -24.44 -36.06
N LEU A 424 -13.40 -23.89 -35.12
CA LEU A 424 -13.71 -22.46 -35.07
C LEU A 424 -12.44 -21.63 -34.90
N GLN A 425 -12.34 -20.54 -35.66
CA GLN A 425 -11.19 -19.66 -35.63
C GLN A 425 -11.29 -18.73 -34.42
N THR A 426 -10.58 -19.09 -33.35
CA THR A 426 -10.56 -18.36 -32.08
C THR A 426 -9.11 -18.00 -31.70
N ASN A 427 -8.94 -16.99 -30.85
CA ASN A 427 -7.67 -16.58 -30.29
C ASN A 427 -7.80 -16.48 -28.76
N GLY A 428 -7.16 -17.44 -28.07
CA GLY A 428 -7.14 -17.58 -26.62
C GLY A 428 -6.53 -18.92 -26.21
N GLU A 429 -6.54 -19.20 -24.90
CA GLU A 429 -5.96 -20.43 -24.32
C GLU A 429 -7.05 -21.33 -23.71
N ASN A 430 -6.99 -22.64 -23.96
CA ASN A 430 -7.93 -23.62 -23.40
C ASN A 430 -9.41 -23.22 -23.56
N ILE A 431 -9.83 -23.04 -24.81
CA ILE A 431 -11.16 -22.56 -25.16
C ILE A 431 -12.23 -23.55 -24.72
N LYS A 432 -13.28 -23.05 -24.08
CA LYS A 432 -14.49 -23.81 -23.73
C LYS A 432 -15.68 -23.21 -24.47
N PHE A 433 -16.62 -24.08 -24.83
CA PHE A 433 -17.79 -23.71 -25.62
C PHE A 433 -19.08 -23.89 -24.81
N TYR A 434 -20.00 -22.93 -24.90
CA TYR A 434 -21.26 -22.91 -24.18
C TYR A 434 -22.44 -22.67 -25.11
N THR A 435 -23.58 -23.20 -24.69
CA THR A 435 -24.87 -23.08 -25.39
C THR A 435 -25.54 -21.71 -25.27
N ASP A 436 -25.18 -20.91 -24.25
CA ASP A 436 -25.80 -19.62 -23.99
C ASP A 436 -24.83 -18.63 -23.31
N GLN A 437 -25.20 -17.34 -23.34
CA GLN A 437 -24.43 -16.24 -22.76
C GLN A 437 -24.29 -16.32 -21.24
N SER A 438 -25.09 -17.14 -20.56
CA SER A 438 -25.00 -17.35 -19.11
C SER A 438 -24.02 -18.47 -18.74
N GLY A 439 -23.37 -19.11 -19.73
CA GLY A 439 -22.50 -20.26 -19.50
C GLY A 439 -23.27 -21.52 -19.09
N GLY A 440 -24.50 -21.70 -19.57
CA GLY A 440 -25.41 -22.75 -19.12
C GLY A 440 -24.87 -24.17 -19.26
N THR A 441 -24.80 -24.70 -20.49
CA THR A 441 -24.29 -26.06 -20.76
C THR A 441 -22.97 -26.00 -21.52
N LEU A 442 -21.92 -26.60 -20.96
CA LEU A 442 -20.63 -26.82 -21.61
C LEU A 442 -20.77 -27.85 -22.74
N LEU A 443 -20.26 -27.48 -23.92
CA LEU A 443 -20.23 -28.31 -25.12
C LEU A 443 -18.86 -28.96 -25.28
N ASP A 444 -18.85 -30.19 -25.80
CA ASP A 444 -17.62 -30.90 -26.15
C ASP A 444 -17.01 -30.26 -27.41
N GLU A 445 -15.69 -30.09 -27.45
CA GLU A 445 -14.99 -29.49 -28.61
C GLU A 445 -15.17 -30.30 -29.90
N THR A 446 -15.51 -31.59 -29.79
CA THR A 446 -15.82 -32.49 -30.90
C THR A 446 -17.29 -32.47 -31.33
N THR A 447 -18.11 -31.55 -30.77
CA THR A 447 -19.50 -31.39 -31.18
C THR A 447 -19.57 -30.85 -32.61
N GLU A 448 -20.32 -31.54 -33.46
CA GLU A 448 -20.60 -31.13 -34.84
C GLU A 448 -21.83 -30.20 -34.90
N ILE A 449 -21.69 -29.10 -35.65
CA ILE A 449 -22.74 -28.11 -35.91
C ILE A 449 -23.09 -28.17 -37.40
N SER A 450 -24.36 -28.42 -37.70
CA SER A 450 -24.89 -28.56 -39.07
C SER A 450 -26.03 -27.60 -39.41
N ASP A 451 -26.40 -26.72 -38.47
CA ASP A 451 -27.42 -25.68 -38.66
C ASP A 451 -26.89 -24.35 -38.12
N ASP A 452 -27.41 -23.23 -38.62
CA ASP A 452 -27.11 -21.89 -38.11
C ASP A 452 -27.32 -21.80 -36.60
N THR A 453 -26.30 -21.37 -35.87
CA THR A 453 -26.37 -21.29 -34.41
C THR A 453 -25.40 -20.25 -33.86
N THR A 454 -25.50 -19.96 -32.57
CA THR A 454 -24.52 -19.13 -31.85
C THR A 454 -24.00 -19.92 -30.67
N VAL A 455 -22.69 -20.05 -30.58
CA VAL A 455 -22.01 -20.59 -29.39
C VAL A 455 -21.31 -19.48 -28.65
N TYR A 456 -21.04 -19.71 -27.38
CA TYR A 456 -20.39 -18.75 -26.51
C TYR A 456 -19.07 -19.34 -26.02
N ILE A 457 -17.98 -18.62 -26.18
CA ILE A 457 -16.64 -19.11 -25.84
C ILE A 457 -16.06 -18.37 -24.64
N THR A 458 -15.37 -19.12 -23.79
CA THR A 458 -14.49 -18.60 -22.73
C THR A 458 -13.08 -19.12 -22.97
N GLN A 459 -12.12 -18.58 -22.22
CA GLN A 459 -10.77 -19.10 -22.15
C GLN A 459 -10.35 -19.32 -20.70
N THR A 460 -9.40 -20.22 -20.50
CA THR A 460 -8.83 -20.50 -19.18
C THR A 460 -7.33 -20.17 -19.19
N ILE A 461 -6.94 -19.13 -18.45
CA ILE A 461 -5.55 -18.69 -18.23
C ILE A 461 -5.25 -18.86 -16.74
N ASP A 462 -4.11 -19.45 -16.39
CA ASP A 462 -3.69 -19.73 -15.01
C ASP A 462 -4.79 -20.41 -14.16
N ASP A 463 -5.50 -21.38 -14.78
CA ASP A 463 -6.66 -22.11 -14.23
C ASP A 463 -7.89 -21.25 -13.87
N CYS A 464 -7.89 -19.95 -14.19
CA CYS A 464 -9.04 -19.07 -14.06
C CYS A 464 -9.77 -18.95 -15.40
N GLU A 465 -11.07 -19.23 -15.44
CA GLU A 465 -11.91 -19.06 -16.63
C GLU A 465 -12.41 -17.61 -16.77
N SER A 466 -12.46 -17.09 -18.00
CA SER A 466 -12.99 -15.74 -18.27
C SER A 466 -14.46 -15.61 -17.87
N GLN A 467 -14.78 -14.54 -17.13
CA GLN A 467 -16.16 -14.26 -16.72
C GLN A 467 -17.02 -13.79 -17.90
N ASP A 468 -16.41 -13.07 -18.84
CA ASP A 468 -17.05 -12.64 -20.07
C ASP A 468 -16.99 -13.77 -21.11
N LEU A 469 -18.15 -14.04 -21.71
CA LEU A 469 -18.31 -15.00 -22.81
C LEU A 469 -18.40 -14.23 -24.13
N VAL A 470 -17.66 -14.68 -25.15
CA VAL A 470 -17.75 -14.13 -26.51
C VAL A 470 -18.69 -14.96 -27.36
N ALA A 471 -19.67 -14.31 -27.97
CA ALA A 471 -20.58 -14.95 -28.91
C ALA A 471 -19.89 -15.17 -30.27
N VAL A 472 -20.01 -16.37 -30.82
CA VAL A 472 -19.57 -16.74 -32.16
C VAL A 472 -20.80 -17.25 -32.91
N GLU A 473 -21.33 -16.41 -33.80
CA GLU A 473 -22.35 -16.79 -34.78
C GLU A 473 -21.71 -17.71 -35.84
N ILE A 474 -22.29 -18.90 -35.99
CA ILE A 474 -21.91 -19.93 -36.96
C ILE A 474 -23.01 -19.98 -38.02
N ILE A 475 -22.64 -19.79 -39.28
CA ILE A 475 -23.53 -19.88 -40.43
C ILE A 475 -23.17 -21.14 -41.22
N ILE A 476 -24.13 -22.01 -41.43
CA ILE A 476 -23.97 -23.24 -42.22
C ILE A 476 -24.65 -23.06 -43.57
N GLU A 477 -23.83 -22.92 -44.61
CA GLU A 477 -24.31 -23.01 -45.98
C GLU A 477 -24.39 -24.48 -46.38
N ASN A 478 -25.48 -24.89 -47.00
CA ASN A 478 -25.65 -26.26 -47.46
C ASN A 478 -25.39 -26.34 -48.97
N PRO A 479 -24.73 -27.40 -49.47
CA PRO A 479 -24.63 -27.63 -50.90
C PRO A 479 -26.01 -27.71 -51.56
N THR A 480 -26.14 -27.12 -52.75
CA THR A 480 -27.40 -27.15 -53.50
C THR A 480 -27.39 -28.32 -54.46
N ILE A 481 -28.29 -29.29 -54.28
CA ILE A 481 -28.47 -30.40 -55.20
C ILE A 481 -29.77 -30.16 -55.97
N TYR A 482 -29.66 -29.84 -57.25
CA TYR A 482 -30.83 -29.61 -58.09
C TYR A 482 -31.52 -30.94 -58.41
N THR A 483 -32.85 -30.92 -58.43
CA THR A 483 -33.67 -32.09 -58.82
C THR A 483 -34.10 -32.03 -60.27
N ASP A 484 -34.10 -30.83 -60.87
CA ASP A 484 -34.45 -30.62 -62.26
C ASP A 484 -33.25 -30.97 -63.14
N ASN A 485 -33.51 -31.76 -64.17
CA ASN A 485 -32.48 -32.32 -65.03
C ASN A 485 -32.31 -31.43 -66.26
N PHE A 486 -31.06 -31.14 -66.64
CA PHE A 486 -30.79 -30.80 -68.04
C PHE A 486 -30.94 -32.04 -68.90
N GLU A 487 -31.35 -31.88 -70.15
CA GLU A 487 -31.51 -33.01 -71.08
C GLU A 487 -30.53 -32.86 -72.25
N ILE A 488 -29.81 -33.93 -72.55
CA ILE A 488 -29.07 -34.06 -73.81
C ILE A 488 -29.75 -35.16 -74.64
N LEU A 489 -30.19 -34.77 -75.83
CA LEU A 489 -30.80 -35.66 -76.82
C LEU A 489 -29.71 -36.34 -77.66
N TYR A 490 -29.84 -37.64 -77.89
CA TYR A 490 -28.91 -38.41 -78.73
C TYR A 490 -29.63 -39.44 -79.61
N CYS A 491 -29.02 -39.76 -80.77
CA CYS A 491 -29.52 -40.78 -81.68
C CYS A 491 -29.19 -42.20 -81.19
N LEU A 492 -30.13 -43.13 -81.31
CA LEU A 492 -29.86 -44.57 -81.14
C LEU A 492 -29.03 -45.09 -82.32
N ASP A 493 -27.71 -45.03 -82.19
CA ASP A 493 -26.76 -45.70 -83.06
C ASP A 493 -25.96 -46.78 -82.31
N SER A 494 -25.06 -47.49 -82.99
CA SER A 494 -24.29 -48.57 -82.37
C SER A 494 -23.18 -48.10 -81.41
N THR A 495 -22.88 -46.80 -81.35
CA THR A 495 -21.84 -46.18 -80.51
C THR A 495 -22.20 -44.73 -80.14
N PRO A 496 -23.25 -44.51 -79.33
CA PRO A 496 -23.74 -43.15 -79.08
C PRO A 496 -22.74 -42.36 -78.23
N ILE A 497 -22.23 -41.27 -78.81
CA ILE A 497 -21.36 -40.30 -78.15
C ILE A 497 -22.06 -38.95 -78.02
N VAL A 498 -21.87 -38.29 -76.87
CA VAL A 498 -22.40 -36.95 -76.61
C VAL A 498 -21.33 -36.03 -76.06
N ASN A 499 -21.51 -34.73 -76.26
CA ASN A 499 -20.74 -33.70 -75.57
C ASN A 499 -21.54 -33.22 -74.35
N LEU A 500 -21.07 -33.54 -73.14
CA LEU A 500 -21.78 -33.20 -71.90
C LEU A 500 -21.88 -31.68 -71.65
N PHE A 501 -21.00 -30.88 -72.24
CA PHE A 501 -21.11 -29.42 -72.18
C PHE A 501 -22.29 -28.85 -72.97
N ASP A 502 -22.90 -29.64 -73.86
CA ASP A 502 -24.08 -29.20 -74.62
C ASP A 502 -25.34 -29.08 -73.72
N ALA A 503 -25.32 -29.64 -72.51
CA ALA A 503 -26.43 -29.55 -71.55
C ALA A 503 -26.72 -28.11 -71.08
N SER A 504 -25.69 -27.31 -70.79
CA SER A 504 -25.85 -25.93 -70.32
C SER A 504 -24.56 -25.12 -70.49
N ASN A 505 -24.68 -23.82 -70.76
CA ASN A 505 -23.55 -22.90 -70.76
C ASN A 505 -22.97 -22.65 -69.36
N GLU A 506 -23.70 -23.00 -68.29
CA GLU A 506 -23.24 -22.86 -66.90
C GLU A 506 -22.02 -23.74 -66.61
N PHE A 507 -21.90 -24.86 -67.32
CA PHE A 507 -20.75 -25.78 -67.23
C PHE A 507 -19.49 -25.27 -67.96
N LEU A 508 -19.53 -24.03 -68.46
CA LEU A 508 -18.36 -23.33 -69.03
C LEU A 508 -17.78 -22.28 -68.06
N SER A 509 -18.29 -22.21 -66.83
CA SER A 509 -17.81 -21.30 -65.79
C SER A 509 -16.41 -21.68 -65.28
N ASP A 510 -15.68 -20.70 -64.75
CA ASP A 510 -14.35 -20.92 -64.14
C ASP A 510 -14.44 -21.76 -62.85
N ASP A 511 -15.61 -21.80 -62.22
CA ASP A 511 -15.88 -22.54 -60.99
C ASP A 511 -16.42 -23.97 -61.26
N PHE A 512 -16.56 -24.36 -62.53
CA PHE A 512 -16.96 -25.71 -62.91
C PHE A 512 -15.86 -26.73 -62.57
N ILE A 513 -16.23 -27.79 -61.85
CA ILE A 513 -15.29 -28.82 -61.41
C ILE A 513 -15.24 -30.00 -62.37
N GLY A 514 -16.39 -30.51 -62.81
CA GLY A 514 -16.42 -31.67 -63.67
C GLY A 514 -17.76 -32.40 -63.70
N PHE A 515 -17.80 -33.46 -64.51
CA PHE A 515 -18.94 -34.37 -64.62
C PHE A 515 -18.64 -35.70 -63.94
N PHE A 516 -19.65 -36.32 -63.36
CA PHE A 516 -19.55 -37.54 -62.55
C PHE A 516 -20.66 -38.52 -62.91
N ASN A 517 -20.41 -39.82 -62.73
CA ASN A 517 -21.39 -40.87 -63.07
C ASN A 517 -22.43 -41.09 -61.96
N SER A 518 -22.23 -40.50 -60.78
CA SER A 518 -23.16 -40.59 -59.66
C SER A 518 -23.14 -39.32 -58.80
N LEU A 519 -24.22 -39.08 -58.07
CA LEU A 519 -24.32 -37.98 -57.11
C LEU A 519 -23.21 -38.05 -56.05
N GLN A 520 -22.95 -39.24 -55.51
CA GLN A 520 -21.91 -39.46 -54.48
C GLN A 520 -20.51 -39.11 -54.99
N GLU A 521 -20.22 -39.43 -56.25
CA GLU A 521 -18.94 -39.08 -56.89
C GLU A 521 -18.82 -37.56 -57.06
N ALA A 522 -19.91 -36.87 -57.41
CA ALA A 522 -19.95 -35.42 -57.50
C ALA A 522 -19.77 -34.74 -56.12
N GLU A 523 -20.47 -35.20 -55.08
CA GLU A 523 -20.36 -34.65 -53.71
C GLU A 523 -18.95 -34.79 -53.13
N THR A 524 -18.25 -35.88 -53.47
CA THR A 524 -16.90 -36.18 -52.95
C THR A 524 -15.77 -35.84 -53.92
N VAL A 525 -16.09 -35.31 -55.11
CA VAL A 525 -15.14 -34.99 -56.20
C VAL A 525 -14.22 -36.17 -56.51
N ASN A 526 -14.81 -37.35 -56.71
CA ASN A 526 -14.09 -38.58 -57.01
C ASN A 526 -14.50 -39.15 -58.36
N ASN A 527 -13.56 -39.74 -59.10
CA ASN A 527 -13.80 -40.38 -60.40
C ASN A 527 -14.43 -39.45 -61.46
N GLU A 528 -13.90 -38.23 -61.58
CA GLU A 528 -14.31 -37.28 -62.63
C GLU A 528 -14.24 -37.93 -64.04
N ILE A 529 -15.24 -37.65 -64.87
CA ILE A 529 -15.32 -38.12 -66.26
C ILE A 529 -14.26 -37.41 -67.10
N VAL A 530 -13.26 -38.18 -67.57
CA VAL A 530 -12.06 -37.66 -68.25
C VAL A 530 -12.32 -37.14 -69.67
N ASN A 531 -13.33 -37.67 -70.38
CA ASN A 531 -13.61 -37.31 -71.78
C ASN A 531 -15.06 -36.80 -71.98
N PRO A 532 -15.43 -35.65 -71.40
CA PRO A 532 -16.82 -35.16 -71.42
C PRO A 532 -17.30 -34.72 -72.82
N ASN A 533 -16.40 -34.30 -73.72
CA ASN A 533 -16.75 -33.87 -75.08
C ASN A 533 -17.15 -35.04 -76.01
N THR A 534 -16.77 -36.26 -75.66
CA THR A 534 -17.03 -37.48 -76.45
C THR A 534 -17.44 -38.61 -75.52
N PHE A 535 -18.35 -38.30 -74.59
CA PHE A 535 -18.79 -39.23 -73.57
C PHE A 535 -19.57 -40.38 -74.20
N MET A 536 -19.16 -41.62 -73.93
CA MET A 536 -19.85 -42.82 -74.42
C MET A 536 -20.99 -43.19 -73.50
N ILE A 537 -22.20 -43.27 -74.05
CA ILE A 537 -23.39 -43.64 -73.30
C ILE A 537 -23.39 -45.14 -73.04
N SER A 538 -23.65 -45.52 -71.79
CA SER A 538 -23.59 -46.90 -71.30
C SER A 538 -24.95 -47.56 -71.12
N SER A 539 -26.03 -46.77 -70.99
CA SER A 539 -27.41 -47.23 -70.91
C SER A 539 -28.40 -46.16 -71.37
N GLU A 540 -29.61 -46.56 -71.75
CA GLU A 540 -30.72 -45.62 -71.94
C GLU A 540 -31.04 -44.90 -70.62
N GLU A 541 -31.49 -43.65 -70.70
CA GLU A 541 -31.85 -42.79 -69.56
C GLU A 541 -30.70 -42.63 -68.53
N GLN A 542 -29.45 -42.66 -68.99
CA GLN A 542 -28.28 -42.51 -68.11
C GLN A 542 -28.25 -41.11 -67.48
N MET A 543 -28.04 -41.07 -66.17
CA MET A 543 -27.86 -39.84 -65.39
C MET A 543 -26.39 -39.51 -65.20
N ILE A 544 -26.03 -38.27 -65.46
CA ILE A 544 -24.72 -37.66 -65.20
C ILE A 544 -24.90 -36.50 -64.24
N TYR A 545 -23.90 -36.18 -63.43
CA TYR A 545 -23.96 -35.09 -62.45
C TYR A 545 -22.83 -34.10 -62.73
N ALA A 546 -23.17 -32.84 -62.94
CA ALA A 546 -22.23 -31.74 -63.11
C ALA A 546 -22.06 -31.01 -61.77
N ARG A 547 -20.83 -30.73 -61.35
CA ARG A 547 -20.53 -29.96 -60.13
C ARG A 547 -19.92 -28.61 -60.46
N ILE A 548 -20.42 -27.57 -59.80
CA ILE A 548 -19.88 -26.20 -59.82
C ILE A 548 -19.60 -25.81 -58.37
N GLU A 549 -18.43 -25.21 -58.09
CA GLU A 549 -18.21 -24.57 -56.78
C GLU A 549 -18.88 -23.21 -56.76
N GLU A 550 -19.60 -22.88 -55.68
CA GLU A 550 -20.22 -21.58 -55.48
C GLU A 550 -19.94 -21.09 -54.07
N GLY A 551 -19.11 -20.04 -53.98
CA GLY A 551 -18.71 -19.49 -52.69
C GLY A 551 -17.91 -20.48 -51.85
N LEU A 552 -18.46 -20.87 -50.70
CA LEU A 552 -17.86 -21.85 -49.78
C LEU A 552 -18.40 -23.27 -49.99
N CYS A 553 -19.47 -23.42 -50.77
CA CYS A 553 -20.14 -24.68 -51.05
C CYS A 553 -20.11 -24.99 -52.54
N TYR A 554 -20.93 -25.96 -52.94
CA TYR A 554 -21.02 -26.41 -54.31
C TYR A 554 -22.48 -26.66 -54.70
N GLU A 555 -22.72 -26.56 -56.00
CA GLU A 555 -23.97 -26.92 -56.64
C GLU A 555 -23.78 -28.18 -57.48
N ILE A 556 -24.78 -29.06 -57.49
CA ILE A 556 -24.81 -30.26 -58.34
C ILE A 556 -26.05 -30.25 -59.22
N TYR A 557 -25.81 -30.35 -60.53
CA TYR A 557 -26.83 -30.37 -61.57
C TYR A 557 -26.93 -31.75 -62.21
N PRO A 558 -28.09 -32.41 -62.15
CA PRO A 558 -28.30 -33.66 -62.86
C PRO A 558 -28.51 -33.42 -64.36
N ILE A 559 -27.97 -34.30 -65.19
CA ILE A 559 -28.10 -34.31 -66.65
C ILE A 559 -28.63 -35.68 -67.06
N LEU A 560 -29.80 -35.70 -67.69
CA LEU A 560 -30.44 -36.89 -68.23
C LEU A 560 -30.09 -37.03 -69.71
N LEU A 561 -29.56 -38.19 -70.10
CA LEU A 561 -29.31 -38.53 -71.50
C LEU A 561 -30.54 -39.23 -72.08
N VAL A 562 -31.19 -38.60 -73.07
CA VAL A 562 -32.47 -39.06 -73.65
C VAL A 562 -32.26 -39.48 -75.10
N SER A 563 -32.70 -40.70 -75.44
CA SER A 563 -32.66 -41.20 -76.81
C SER A 563 -33.82 -40.65 -77.65
N GLU A 564 -33.55 -40.26 -78.90
CA GLU A 564 -34.58 -39.86 -79.87
C GLU A 564 -34.46 -40.56 -81.23
N ASN A 565 -35.57 -40.68 -81.95
CA ASN A 565 -35.63 -41.24 -83.30
C ASN A 565 -35.22 -40.19 -84.33
N CYS A 566 -34.04 -40.38 -84.93
CA CYS A 566 -33.45 -39.40 -85.83
C CYS A 566 -34.10 -39.44 -87.24
N THR A 567 -34.38 -38.26 -87.80
CA THR A 567 -35.07 -38.12 -89.11
C THR A 567 -34.22 -38.64 -90.27
N LEU A 568 -34.85 -39.29 -91.25
CA LEU A 568 -34.21 -39.73 -92.50
C LEU A 568 -33.78 -38.55 -93.38
N VAL A 569 -32.54 -38.58 -93.86
CA VAL A 569 -32.07 -37.64 -94.89
C VAL A 569 -31.88 -38.39 -96.21
N ILE A 570 -32.79 -38.16 -97.14
CA ILE A 570 -32.81 -38.82 -98.45
C ILE A 570 -32.12 -37.91 -99.49
N PRO A 571 -30.95 -38.28 -100.04
CA PRO A 571 -30.28 -37.48 -101.06
C PRO A 571 -31.11 -37.40 -102.34
N GLN A 572 -30.89 -36.38 -103.17
CA GLN A 572 -31.63 -36.20 -104.42
C GLN A 572 -30.84 -36.62 -105.67
N ALA A 573 -29.61 -37.10 -105.51
CA ALA A 573 -28.77 -37.50 -106.61
C ALA A 573 -27.78 -38.61 -106.23
N ILE A 574 -27.37 -39.39 -107.23
CA ILE A 574 -26.25 -40.33 -107.16
C ILE A 574 -25.37 -40.16 -108.40
N SER A 575 -24.08 -40.47 -108.24
CA SER A 575 -23.08 -40.47 -109.32
C SER A 575 -22.30 -41.78 -109.37
N PRO A 576 -22.89 -42.86 -109.93
CA PRO A 576 -22.27 -44.17 -109.98
C PRO A 576 -21.13 -44.22 -111.02
N ASN A 577 -20.01 -43.57 -110.73
CA ASN A 577 -18.80 -43.49 -111.56
C ASN A 577 -17.60 -44.25 -110.93
N ASN A 578 -17.80 -44.83 -109.74
CA ASN A 578 -16.86 -45.61 -108.96
C ASN A 578 -15.65 -44.79 -108.47
N ASP A 579 -15.86 -43.52 -108.10
CA ASP A 579 -14.85 -42.62 -107.51
C ASP A 579 -14.84 -42.62 -105.97
N GLY A 580 -15.76 -43.34 -105.34
CA GLY A 580 -15.92 -43.46 -103.89
C GLY A 580 -16.91 -42.46 -103.29
N PHE A 581 -17.44 -41.51 -104.07
CA PHE A 581 -18.38 -40.48 -103.60
C PHE A 581 -19.72 -40.60 -104.32
N ASN A 582 -20.81 -40.69 -103.54
CA ASN A 582 -22.19 -40.77 -104.05
C ASN A 582 -22.45 -41.90 -105.08
N ASP A 583 -21.61 -42.95 -105.08
CA ASP A 583 -21.74 -44.11 -105.97
C ASP A 583 -23.02 -44.92 -105.73
N VAL A 584 -23.52 -44.85 -104.51
CA VAL A 584 -24.73 -45.53 -104.07
C VAL A 584 -25.73 -44.53 -103.50
N PHE A 585 -27.00 -44.89 -103.56
CA PHE A 585 -28.09 -44.13 -103.00
C PHE A 585 -28.10 -44.31 -101.48
N ASP A 586 -27.22 -43.56 -100.83
CA ASP A 586 -26.97 -43.65 -99.40
C ASP A 586 -27.87 -42.72 -98.60
N ILE A 587 -29.06 -43.22 -98.26
CA ILE A 587 -30.01 -42.55 -97.37
C ILE A 587 -29.45 -42.57 -95.94
N GLN A 588 -29.13 -41.39 -95.40
CA GLN A 588 -28.57 -41.27 -94.05
C GLN A 588 -29.63 -41.60 -93.00
N ASN A 589 -29.19 -42.19 -91.89
CA ASN A 589 -30.04 -42.68 -90.80
C ASN A 589 -31.02 -43.79 -91.21
N LEU A 590 -30.84 -44.43 -92.38
CA LEU A 590 -31.69 -45.53 -92.81
C LEU A 590 -31.12 -46.90 -92.45
N TYR A 591 -29.89 -47.16 -92.88
CA TYR A 591 -29.35 -48.51 -92.98
C TYR A 591 -28.99 -49.15 -91.63
N ASP A 592 -28.71 -48.35 -90.61
CA ASP A 592 -28.34 -48.81 -89.26
C ASP A 592 -29.44 -48.58 -88.20
N VAL A 593 -30.50 -47.84 -88.56
CA VAL A 593 -31.59 -47.45 -87.65
C VAL A 593 -32.90 -48.16 -88.00
N HIS A 594 -33.22 -48.29 -89.29
CA HIS A 594 -34.44 -48.96 -89.76
C HIS A 594 -34.12 -50.28 -90.46
N PHE A 595 -33.97 -51.35 -89.68
CA PHE A 595 -33.74 -52.71 -90.19
C PHE A 595 -34.95 -53.28 -90.94
N ASN A 596 -34.69 -54.05 -91.99
CA ASN A 596 -35.67 -54.68 -92.88
C ASN A 596 -36.56 -53.69 -93.65
N HIS A 597 -36.10 -52.45 -93.86
CA HIS A 597 -36.77 -51.54 -94.80
C HIS A 597 -36.75 -52.10 -96.23
N THR A 598 -37.68 -51.63 -97.05
CA THR A 598 -37.73 -51.97 -98.48
C THR A 598 -37.56 -50.70 -99.31
N LEU A 599 -36.53 -50.66 -100.14
CA LEU A 599 -36.29 -49.57 -101.09
C LEU A 599 -36.55 -50.06 -102.52
N LYS A 600 -37.54 -49.45 -103.20
CA LYS A 600 -37.85 -49.72 -104.61
C LYS A 600 -37.53 -48.52 -105.47
N ILE A 601 -36.90 -48.74 -106.62
CA ILE A 601 -36.60 -47.69 -107.60
C ILE A 601 -37.37 -47.97 -108.89
N TYR A 602 -37.98 -46.93 -109.45
CA TYR A 602 -38.83 -46.97 -110.64
C TYR A 602 -38.28 -46.06 -111.73
N ASN A 603 -38.38 -46.52 -112.98
CA ASN A 603 -38.07 -45.68 -114.14
C ASN A 603 -39.22 -44.70 -114.46
N ARG A 604 -39.00 -43.80 -115.44
CA ARG A 604 -39.99 -42.79 -115.88
C ARG A 604 -41.35 -43.34 -116.35
N TYR A 605 -41.44 -44.64 -116.63
CA TYR A 605 -42.66 -45.31 -117.10
C TYR A 605 -43.39 -46.05 -115.96
N GLY A 606 -42.90 -45.95 -114.72
CA GLY A 606 -43.49 -46.63 -113.56
C GLY A 606 -43.10 -48.10 -113.42
N LEU A 607 -42.11 -48.58 -114.18
CA LEU A 607 -41.59 -49.94 -114.03
C LEU A 607 -40.58 -49.98 -112.87
N CYS A 608 -40.75 -50.90 -111.91
CA CYS A 608 -39.76 -51.17 -110.87
C CYS A 608 -38.51 -51.76 -111.51
N ILE A 609 -37.36 -51.14 -111.29
CA ILE A 609 -36.06 -51.53 -111.85
C ILE A 609 -35.06 -51.95 -110.76
N PHE A 610 -35.38 -51.77 -109.49
CA PHE A 610 -34.53 -52.20 -108.38
C PHE A 610 -35.36 -52.38 -107.11
N GLU A 611 -35.02 -53.40 -106.33
CA GLU A 611 -35.51 -53.63 -104.97
C GLU A 611 -34.32 -53.98 -104.07
N GLY A 612 -34.22 -53.23 -102.96
CA GLY A 612 -33.12 -53.28 -101.99
C GLY A 612 -33.60 -53.24 -100.54
N THR A 613 -32.70 -53.62 -99.64
CA THR A 613 -32.84 -53.68 -98.18
C THR A 613 -31.55 -53.17 -97.53
N ASN A 614 -31.35 -53.35 -96.22
CA ASN A 614 -30.15 -52.92 -95.49
C ASN A 614 -28.82 -53.31 -96.17
N ASP A 615 -28.74 -54.52 -96.70
CA ASP A 615 -27.51 -55.06 -97.32
C ASP A 615 -27.36 -54.74 -98.82
N LYS A 616 -28.36 -54.06 -99.41
CA LYS A 616 -28.46 -53.89 -100.86
C LYS A 616 -28.87 -52.47 -101.23
N LYS A 617 -27.88 -51.58 -101.30
CA LYS A 617 -28.03 -50.19 -101.73
C LYS A 617 -28.14 -50.07 -103.26
N TRP A 618 -28.89 -49.09 -103.75
CA TRP A 618 -29.01 -48.84 -105.19
C TRP A 618 -27.80 -48.05 -105.70
N ALA A 619 -27.05 -48.59 -106.64
CA ALA A 619 -25.86 -48.01 -107.28
C ALA A 619 -26.13 -47.61 -108.75
N GLY A 620 -27.37 -47.19 -109.06
CA GLY A 620 -27.75 -46.82 -110.42
C GLY A 620 -27.93 -48.00 -111.40
N GLN A 621 -28.12 -49.22 -110.91
CA GLN A 621 -28.32 -50.42 -111.74
C GLN A 621 -29.82 -50.74 -111.97
N SER A 622 -30.11 -51.38 -113.09
CA SER A 622 -31.39 -52.03 -113.41
C SER A 622 -31.47 -53.43 -112.79
N ASP A 623 -32.63 -54.09 -112.91
CA ASP A 623 -32.90 -55.46 -112.46
C ASP A 623 -32.04 -56.50 -113.19
N GLU A 624 -31.61 -56.19 -114.41
CA GLU A 624 -30.61 -56.95 -115.18
C GLU A 624 -29.15 -56.66 -114.77
N GLY A 625 -28.91 -55.78 -113.79
CA GLY A 625 -27.59 -55.42 -113.28
C GLY A 625 -26.80 -54.41 -114.14
N LYS A 626 -27.39 -53.86 -115.20
CA LYS A 626 -26.75 -52.82 -116.04
C LYS A 626 -27.03 -51.42 -115.51
N LEU A 627 -26.08 -50.50 -115.65
CA LEU A 627 -26.29 -49.07 -115.36
C LEU A 627 -27.47 -48.52 -116.14
N VAL A 628 -28.33 -47.80 -115.43
CA VAL A 628 -29.51 -47.15 -116.00
C VAL A 628 -29.09 -45.85 -116.71
N PRO A 629 -29.77 -45.40 -117.77
CA PRO A 629 -29.44 -44.14 -118.42
C PRO A 629 -29.49 -42.93 -117.48
N VAL A 630 -28.68 -41.91 -117.75
CA VAL A 630 -28.75 -40.62 -117.04
C VAL A 630 -30.18 -40.07 -117.08
N GLY A 631 -30.70 -39.69 -115.90
CA GLY A 631 -32.05 -39.18 -115.76
C GLY A 631 -32.63 -39.31 -114.36
N THR A 632 -33.88 -38.88 -114.23
CA THR A 632 -34.63 -38.95 -112.98
C THR A 632 -35.30 -40.31 -112.81
N TYR A 633 -35.09 -40.90 -111.64
CA TYR A 633 -35.73 -42.12 -111.17
C TYR A 633 -36.59 -41.80 -109.95
N PHE A 634 -37.58 -42.63 -109.66
CA PHE A 634 -38.47 -42.43 -108.52
C PHE A 634 -38.26 -43.53 -107.51
N TYR A 635 -38.22 -43.19 -106.22
CA TYR A 635 -38.08 -44.17 -105.16
C TYR A 635 -39.38 -44.30 -104.36
N VAL A 636 -39.62 -45.50 -103.86
CA VAL A 636 -40.57 -45.80 -102.79
C VAL A 636 -39.78 -46.53 -101.71
N LEU A 637 -39.56 -45.87 -100.59
CA LEU A 637 -38.93 -46.42 -99.40
C LEU A 637 -40.02 -46.71 -98.38
N THR A 638 -40.17 -47.96 -97.99
CA THR A 638 -41.08 -48.39 -96.92
C THR A 638 -40.24 -48.79 -95.72
N LEU A 639 -40.45 -48.11 -94.59
CA LEU A 639 -39.82 -48.46 -93.33
C LEU A 639 -40.54 -49.66 -92.72
N ASN A 640 -39.79 -50.51 -92.02
CA ASN A 640 -40.34 -51.61 -91.25
C ASN A 640 -40.51 -51.18 -89.78
N ASN A 641 -41.27 -50.11 -89.56
CA ASN A 641 -41.72 -49.60 -88.26
C ASN A 641 -43.21 -49.88 -88.04
N GLU A 642 -43.74 -49.60 -86.84
CA GLU A 642 -45.15 -49.90 -86.49
C GLU A 642 -46.16 -49.27 -87.47
N ASP A 643 -45.85 -48.09 -87.99
CA ASP A 643 -46.71 -47.33 -88.91
C ASP A 643 -46.48 -47.66 -90.40
N ASN A 644 -45.50 -48.51 -90.73
CA ASN A 644 -45.06 -48.81 -92.10
C ASN A 644 -44.89 -47.54 -92.96
N GLU A 645 -44.18 -46.55 -92.44
CA GLU A 645 -44.05 -45.25 -93.09
C GLU A 645 -43.47 -45.37 -94.50
N VAL A 646 -44.08 -44.64 -95.45
CA VAL A 646 -43.70 -44.68 -96.86
C VAL A 646 -43.18 -43.31 -97.31
N PHE A 647 -41.92 -43.27 -97.71
CA PHE A 647 -41.28 -42.12 -98.32
C PHE A 647 -41.23 -42.32 -99.82
N THR A 648 -41.75 -41.34 -100.57
CA THR A 648 -41.68 -41.35 -102.03
C THR A 648 -41.04 -40.07 -102.53
N GLY A 649 -40.21 -40.19 -103.55
CA GLY A 649 -39.57 -39.02 -104.14
C GLY A 649 -38.84 -39.38 -105.43
N TRP A 650 -37.93 -38.52 -105.82
CA TRP A 650 -37.08 -38.73 -106.98
C TRP A 650 -35.61 -38.68 -106.60
N VAL A 651 -34.80 -39.38 -107.38
CA VAL A 651 -33.34 -39.38 -107.31
C VAL A 651 -32.81 -39.25 -108.73
N TYR A 652 -31.90 -38.30 -108.93
CA TYR A 652 -31.28 -38.06 -110.22
C TYR A 652 -30.00 -38.89 -110.35
N CYS A 653 -29.93 -39.76 -111.35
CA CYS A 653 -28.74 -40.56 -111.63
C CYS A 653 -27.91 -39.87 -112.72
N ASN A 654 -26.65 -39.54 -112.41
CA ASN A 654 -25.73 -38.86 -113.33
C ASN A 654 -24.29 -39.30 -113.09
N TYR A 655 -23.63 -39.89 -114.08
CA TYR A 655 -22.30 -40.50 -113.97
C TYR A 655 -21.39 -40.10 -115.13
#